data_AF-A0AA88WXB7-F1
#
_entry.id   AF-A0AA88WXB7-F1
#
_cell.length_a   1.000
_cell.length_b   1.000
_cell.length_c   1.000
_cell.angle_alpha   90.00
_cell.angle_beta   90.00
_cell.angle_gamma   90.00
#
_symmetry.space_group_name_H-M   'P 1'
#
loop_
_entity.id
_entity.type
_entity.pdbx_description
1 polymer ?
#
loop_
_entity_poly.entity_id
_entity_poly.type
_entity_poly.pdbx_seq_one_letter_code
_entity_poly.pdbx_strand_id
1 'polypeptide(L)'
;MGACCTCQRGQRFDGFIVEDDIEEEREVEDDYIRARGDYGARVMLQGSSKLISMFSQQGRKGINQDAMTVWEKFGGDESMLFCGVFDGHGPSGHMVARHVRDTLPSKLSSSFKHLEISTNNHNSCVSDENNRNVVGEDGQDNADYCQNPLLNAWKSSLVKSFQDMDIDLETESTIESYCSGTTAVTVVKQGQHLLIANLGDSRAVLCTRDSKDQLVSEQLTAERIKKCRGRVLAMEEEPSVYRVWMPDQNCPGLAMARAFGDFCLKDFGLISIPEVSYRKITERDEFVVLATDGVWDVLSNNEVISIVSSARKRSVAARLLVERAVRTWRIKYPAAKVDDCAVVCLFFKRPRPFLTKSMSEVTQLSLNYPDLGVSHHARSTGTEDGLETVLNCDVNEDVRDRTARDEGAGQGGIILGPSGFGRNKAFHDLLFPGKGLMVLDVYEIVGLILFCFLIGVRTDFAVVKRAGRLSLAIGVASFLVPMLINIIMLDVFRIGTKMDKSFSSSLYNIAHIEAMINYQAMSNILTNLKLVNSELGRVALSSSMIGSLCTWISALLRKTVEDAAQGLALLTLARVSSRFLLLAVAFFLIRPIMFWMIKHTPEERMLRESYVCAITLWVFAAALYSEINGINPIFSCIIIGMAVPGGPPLASGLVEKLESFVSAVLLPSFAANIGRKVNIYLVRPRHFAMVEGFVILAICGKIVASMVPSMYWHMPFRDTFLVGLLLSCQGLLDIQFMNQALYSKFIDQETMTIAVIMAIVHATVITPVVRRLYDPSRRYPVSHKRRTMQESKQDELQILACIHHEDNVPTIIDILEASNPTRESPIEVHVLVLEELVGRAMPLFITHRLSRNPSTKSGRTRRIIKAFRLYELRNQGLVSVQCYTSIAPYATIHDDICALALEKSTSLVIISYNHSDSHSIRTVNMNVLEQAPCSVGILVDRESIKESKAALGSWFTFHVCVIFIGGADDREALVYGTRMAEHPSVSLTVIRVTCTNHETRDIIEGKLDLNAFNKFKVATMGNNRVVYKEEGVAEGSGTIRVLQSLKNVDYDLMLVGRRHDNESPIMFGLAEWSEIMELGIIGDILTSSDFKIKASVLVVQQHASVLEAMLQSPIDSTAEPVQSSLTDDSSLDLERCNSSHSTQQLLAISK
;
A
#
# COMPACT_ATOMS: atom_id res chain seq x y z
N MET A 1 -4.86 15.40 53.89
CA MET A 1 -3.55 15.98 54.25
C MET A 1 -2.63 14.86 54.71
N GLY A 2 -1.40 14.82 54.20
CA GLY A 2 -0.20 14.43 54.96
C GLY A 2 0.08 12.95 55.25
N ALA A 3 0.85 12.33 54.35
CA ALA A 3 2.03 11.46 54.55
C ALA A 3 2.13 10.48 55.75
N CYS A 4 2.51 9.22 55.46
CA CYS A 4 3.81 8.64 55.89
C CYS A 4 4.05 7.15 55.45
N CYS A 5 5.30 6.87 55.08
CA CYS A 5 6.10 5.65 55.33
C CYS A 5 5.96 4.35 54.49
N THR A 6 6.96 4.15 53.61
CA THR A 6 7.90 2.99 53.45
C THR A 6 7.50 1.55 53.82
N CYS A 7 7.66 0.61 52.87
CA CYS A 7 8.34 -0.72 52.93
C CYS A 7 8.17 -1.47 51.57
N GLN A 8 9.20 -1.67 50.76
CA GLN A 8 10.10 -2.85 50.68
C GLN A 8 9.47 -4.22 50.30
N ARG A 9 9.78 -4.62 49.05
CA ARG A 9 10.01 -5.98 48.48
C ARG A 9 8.94 -7.08 48.57
N GLY A 10 8.44 -7.44 47.38
CA GLY A 10 8.05 -8.79 46.99
C GLY A 10 8.12 -8.93 45.47
N GLN A 11 9.11 -9.66 44.95
CA GLN A 11 9.29 -9.94 43.52
C GLN A 11 8.12 -10.80 42.99
N ARG A 12 7.54 -10.40 41.85
CA ARG A 12 6.61 -11.22 41.05
C ARG A 12 7.15 -11.38 39.64
N PHE A 13 7.07 -12.62 39.16
CA PHE A 13 7.35 -13.10 37.82
C PHE A 13 6.42 -12.46 36.78
N ASP A 14 6.96 -12.01 35.65
CA ASP A 14 6.16 -11.57 34.49
C ASP A 14 5.63 -12.79 33.72
N GLY A 15 4.35 -13.09 33.93
CA GLY A 15 3.50 -13.75 32.94
C GLY A 15 2.85 -12.68 32.08
N PHE A 16 2.87 -12.85 30.76
CA PHE A 16 2.26 -11.90 29.83
C PHE A 16 0.73 -11.88 30.00
N ILE A 17 0.24 -10.73 30.48
CA ILE A 17 -1.13 -10.28 30.32
C ILE A 17 -1.22 -9.68 28.92
N VAL A 18 -2.06 -10.25 28.06
CA VAL A 18 -2.58 -9.55 26.89
C VAL A 18 -3.59 -8.56 27.43
N GLU A 19 -3.28 -7.26 27.33
CA GLU A 19 -4.27 -6.19 27.47
C GLU A 19 -5.22 -6.29 26.26
N ASP A 20 -6.42 -6.80 26.53
CA ASP A 20 -7.59 -6.68 25.68
C ASP A 20 -8.16 -5.27 25.94
N ASP A 21 -8.10 -4.35 24.96
CA ASP A 21 -9.06 -3.26 24.91
C ASP A 21 -10.41 -3.86 24.47
N ILE A 22 -11.32 -3.92 25.44
CA ILE A 22 -12.67 -4.46 25.32
C ILE A 22 -13.56 -3.37 24.73
N GLU A 23 -13.89 -3.46 23.44
CA GLU A 23 -15.22 -3.05 23.00
C GLU A 23 -16.19 -4.21 23.29
N GLU A 24 -17.27 -3.90 24.00
CA GLU A 24 -18.34 -4.84 24.32
C GLU A 24 -19.06 -5.29 23.04
N GLU A 25 -18.54 -6.34 22.39
CA GLU A 25 -19.27 -7.08 21.37
C GLU A 25 -20.50 -7.73 22.02
N ARG A 26 -21.68 -7.15 21.78
CA ARG A 26 -22.96 -7.87 21.88
C ARG A 26 -22.84 -9.11 20.99
N GLU A 27 -23.32 -10.24 21.49
CA GLU A 27 -23.48 -11.47 20.70
C GLU A 27 -24.45 -11.21 19.53
N VAL A 28 -23.93 -10.73 18.39
CA VAL A 28 -24.66 -10.63 17.13
C VAL A 28 -24.41 -11.92 16.37
N GLU A 29 -25.25 -12.92 16.65
CA GLU A 29 -25.47 -14.00 15.69
C GLU A 29 -26.20 -13.39 14.48
N ASP A 30 -25.50 -13.12 13.37
CA ASP A 30 -25.96 -13.41 11.99
C ASP A 30 -25.12 -12.76 10.85
N ASP A 31 -24.07 -11.97 11.12
CA ASP A 31 -23.33 -11.18 10.09
C ASP A 31 -22.22 -11.90 9.27
N TYR A 32 -22.12 -13.24 9.30
CA TYR A 32 -21.04 -13.98 8.59
C TYR A 32 -21.54 -14.92 7.47
N ILE A 33 -22.82 -14.81 7.08
CA ILE A 33 -23.49 -15.73 6.15
C ILE A 33 -23.57 -15.10 4.76
N ARG A 34 -22.78 -15.57 3.81
CA ARG A 34 -22.72 -14.96 2.46
C ARG A 34 -23.63 -15.62 1.41
N ALA A 35 -24.31 -16.72 1.69
CA ALA A 35 -25.31 -17.30 0.76
C ALA A 35 -26.21 -18.37 1.40
N ARG A 36 -27.42 -18.55 0.84
CA ARG A 36 -28.15 -19.84 0.89
C ARG A 36 -27.53 -20.77 -0.15
N GLY A 37 -26.78 -21.76 0.31
CA GLY A 37 -26.35 -22.88 -0.52
C GLY A 37 -27.53 -23.80 -0.87
N ASP A 38 -27.24 -24.82 -1.68
CA ASP A 38 -28.23 -25.82 -2.08
C ASP A 38 -29.01 -26.36 -0.87
N TYR A 39 -30.32 -26.52 -1.05
CA TYR A 39 -31.26 -27.00 -0.04
C TYR A 39 -31.35 -26.13 1.23
N GLY A 40 -30.96 -24.86 1.15
CA GLY A 40 -31.10 -23.90 2.25
C GLY A 40 -29.94 -23.94 3.25
N ALA A 41 -28.80 -24.55 2.88
CA ALA A 41 -27.59 -24.54 3.68
C ALA A 41 -27.07 -23.12 3.91
N ARG A 42 -26.54 -22.83 5.09
CA ARG A 42 -25.97 -21.54 5.48
C ARG A 42 -24.46 -21.58 5.21
N VAL A 43 -24.00 -20.80 4.23
CA VAL A 43 -22.60 -20.84 3.77
C VAL A 43 -21.79 -19.71 4.40
N MET A 44 -20.68 -20.07 5.04
CA MET A 44 -19.69 -19.18 5.64
C MET A 44 -18.35 -19.33 4.92
N LEU A 45 -17.72 -18.20 4.61
CA LEU A 45 -16.41 -18.15 3.94
C LEU A 45 -15.32 -17.52 4.83
N GLN A 46 -15.71 -16.84 5.90
CA GLN A 46 -14.83 -16.24 6.90
C GLN A 46 -15.62 -16.02 8.20
N GLY A 47 -14.93 -15.85 9.33
CA GLY A 47 -15.53 -15.43 10.60
C GLY A 47 -15.70 -16.56 11.61
N SER A 48 -16.73 -16.50 12.42
CA SER A 48 -16.99 -17.52 13.43
C SER A 48 -18.48 -17.69 13.70
N SER A 49 -18.85 -18.88 14.20
CA SER A 49 -20.18 -19.26 14.65
C SER A 49 -20.04 -19.95 16.03
N LYS A 50 -21.15 -20.31 16.68
CA LYS A 50 -21.17 -20.95 18.01
C LYS A 50 -20.20 -22.14 18.14
N LEU A 51 -19.99 -22.88 17.06
CA LEU A 51 -19.14 -24.07 17.02
C LEU A 51 -17.97 -23.96 16.04
N ILE A 52 -17.78 -22.82 15.37
CA ILE A 52 -16.84 -22.69 14.25
C ILE A 52 -16.00 -21.42 14.43
N SER A 53 -14.71 -21.49 14.14
CA SER A 53 -13.85 -20.31 13.97
C SER A 53 -13.00 -20.54 12.72
N MET A 54 -13.02 -19.59 11.80
CA MET A 54 -12.29 -19.69 10.54
C MET A 54 -11.60 -18.38 10.18
N PHE A 55 -10.35 -18.47 9.76
CA PHE A 55 -9.52 -17.31 9.44
C PHE A 55 -8.49 -17.68 8.37
N SER A 56 -8.29 -16.79 7.41
CA SER A 56 -7.24 -16.91 6.40
C SER A 56 -6.48 -15.60 6.29
N GLN A 57 -5.17 -15.72 6.07
CA GLN A 57 -4.27 -14.59 5.88
C GLN A 57 -3.39 -14.84 4.66
N GLN A 58 -3.32 -13.84 3.78
CA GLN A 58 -2.42 -13.83 2.64
C GLN A 58 -0.96 -13.77 3.10
N GLY A 59 -0.12 -14.62 2.51
CA GLY A 59 1.31 -14.65 2.64
C GLY A 59 2.01 -13.58 1.79
N ARG A 60 3.30 -13.79 1.51
CA ARG A 60 4.15 -12.87 0.72
C ARG A 60 4.51 -13.39 -0.67
N LYS A 61 3.97 -14.56 -1.08
CA LYS A 61 4.27 -15.21 -2.36
C LYS A 61 3.48 -14.65 -3.55
N GLY A 62 2.33 -14.01 -3.33
CA GLY A 62 1.47 -13.49 -4.40
C GLY A 62 0.06 -13.19 -3.88
N ILE A 63 -0.94 -13.30 -4.74
CA ILE A 63 -2.37 -13.30 -4.36
C ILE A 63 -2.64 -14.51 -3.46
N ASN A 64 -3.48 -14.37 -2.44
CA ASN A 64 -3.88 -15.49 -1.58
C ASN A 64 -4.51 -16.61 -2.43
N GLN A 65 -3.82 -17.74 -2.52
CA GLN A 65 -4.26 -18.90 -3.27
C GLN A 65 -5.09 -19.87 -2.41
N ASP A 66 -5.07 -19.72 -1.09
CA ASP A 66 -5.88 -20.49 -0.15
C ASP A 66 -7.36 -20.09 -0.20
N ALA A 67 -8.23 -21.08 0.00
CA ALA A 67 -9.66 -20.91 0.10
C ALA A 67 -10.24 -21.83 1.18
N MET A 68 -11.36 -21.44 1.79
CA MET A 68 -12.05 -22.26 2.79
C MET A 68 -13.56 -21.98 2.78
N THR A 69 -14.35 -22.95 3.22
CA THR A 69 -15.81 -22.83 3.30
C THR A 69 -16.37 -23.69 4.42
N VAL A 70 -17.48 -23.24 5.01
CA VAL A 70 -18.30 -24.02 5.94
C VAL A 70 -19.76 -23.89 5.55
N TRP A 71 -20.44 -25.03 5.38
CA TRP A 71 -21.86 -25.12 5.07
C TRP A 71 -22.56 -25.74 6.27
N GLU A 72 -23.25 -24.90 7.04
CA GLU A 72 -24.16 -25.34 8.10
C GLU A 72 -25.50 -25.79 7.48
N LYS A 73 -26.16 -26.78 8.09
CA LYS A 73 -27.37 -27.41 7.55
C LYS A 73 -27.15 -28.03 6.17
N PHE A 74 -25.98 -28.65 5.97
CA PHE A 74 -25.57 -29.21 4.68
C PHE A 74 -26.57 -30.27 4.20
N GLY A 75 -26.95 -30.24 2.91
CA GLY A 75 -27.96 -31.14 2.35
C GLY A 75 -29.40 -30.91 2.82
N GLY A 76 -29.65 -29.90 3.67
CA GLY A 76 -30.96 -29.58 4.25
C GLY A 76 -31.24 -30.22 5.61
N ASP A 77 -30.26 -30.90 6.23
CA ASP A 77 -30.35 -31.52 7.56
C ASP A 77 -29.65 -30.64 8.61
N GLU A 78 -30.36 -30.24 9.66
CA GLU A 78 -29.81 -29.38 10.73
C GLU A 78 -28.65 -30.01 11.51
N SER A 79 -28.51 -31.33 11.46
CA SER A 79 -27.44 -32.08 12.12
C SER A 79 -26.18 -32.25 11.25
N MET A 80 -26.25 -31.82 9.99
CA MET A 80 -25.18 -31.93 9.00
C MET A 80 -24.39 -30.63 8.83
N LEU A 81 -23.07 -30.77 8.76
CA LEU A 81 -22.13 -29.69 8.47
C LEU A 81 -21.06 -30.19 7.49
N PHE A 82 -20.75 -29.38 6.49
CA PHE A 82 -19.58 -29.57 5.64
C PHE A 82 -18.59 -28.45 5.88
N CYS A 83 -17.31 -28.74 6.00
CA CYS A 83 -16.26 -27.73 5.93
C CYS A 83 -15.08 -28.20 5.10
N GLY A 84 -14.40 -27.27 4.44
CA GLY A 84 -13.27 -27.56 3.58
C GLY A 84 -12.23 -26.44 3.62
N VAL A 85 -10.97 -26.86 3.50
CA VAL A 85 -9.81 -25.98 3.30
C VAL A 85 -9.09 -26.44 2.05
N PHE A 86 -8.72 -25.49 1.20
CA PHE A 86 -8.13 -25.70 -0.11
C PHE A 86 -6.90 -24.81 -0.23
N ASP A 87 -5.74 -25.39 -0.47
CA ASP A 87 -4.52 -24.63 -0.75
C ASP A 87 -4.24 -24.69 -2.26
N GLY A 88 -4.19 -23.53 -2.89
CA GLY A 88 -4.09 -23.39 -4.33
C GLY A 88 -2.66 -23.14 -4.77
N HIS A 89 -2.25 -23.71 -5.89
CA HIS A 89 -0.90 -23.51 -6.41
C HIS A 89 -0.86 -23.38 -7.94
N GLY A 90 0.27 -22.89 -8.44
CA GLY A 90 0.45 -22.57 -9.85
C GLY A 90 -0.14 -21.21 -10.24
N PRO A 91 0.00 -20.79 -11.52
CA PRO A 91 -0.37 -19.46 -11.99
C PRO A 91 -1.83 -19.06 -11.69
N SER A 92 -2.74 -20.03 -11.80
CA SER A 92 -4.18 -19.87 -11.58
C SER A 92 -4.70 -20.60 -10.34
N GLY A 93 -3.81 -20.98 -9.40
CA GLY A 93 -4.17 -21.77 -8.21
C GLY A 93 -5.30 -21.17 -7.37
N HIS A 94 -5.28 -19.84 -7.19
CA HIS A 94 -6.35 -19.09 -6.53
C HIS A 94 -7.73 -19.22 -7.20
N MET A 95 -7.79 -19.35 -8.53
CA MET A 95 -9.04 -19.57 -9.26
C MET A 95 -9.50 -21.02 -9.14
N VAL A 96 -8.57 -21.97 -9.23
CA VAL A 96 -8.86 -23.40 -9.04
C VAL A 96 -9.39 -23.66 -7.62
N ALA A 97 -8.71 -23.16 -6.57
CA ALA A 97 -9.12 -23.31 -5.17
C ALA A 97 -10.51 -22.73 -4.90
N ARG A 98 -10.82 -21.53 -5.43
CA ARG A 98 -12.15 -20.91 -5.30
C ARG A 98 -13.23 -21.68 -6.06
N HIS A 99 -12.94 -22.15 -7.27
CA HIS A 99 -13.88 -22.95 -8.04
C HIS A 99 -14.20 -24.28 -7.35
N VAL A 100 -13.19 -24.98 -6.82
CA VAL A 100 -13.38 -26.21 -6.05
C VAL A 100 -14.17 -25.92 -4.77
N ARG A 101 -13.83 -24.85 -4.03
CA ARG A 101 -14.57 -24.42 -2.83
C ARG A 101 -16.06 -24.22 -3.09
N ASP A 102 -16.41 -23.58 -4.21
CA ASP A 102 -17.79 -23.18 -4.51
C ASP A 102 -18.61 -24.33 -5.11
N THR A 103 -18.00 -25.21 -5.92
CA THR A 103 -18.72 -26.23 -6.68
C THR A 103 -18.73 -27.62 -6.00
N LEU A 104 -17.71 -27.97 -5.21
CA LEU A 104 -17.55 -29.31 -4.63
C LEU A 104 -18.66 -29.67 -3.64
N PRO A 105 -19.10 -28.78 -2.73
CA PRO A 105 -20.18 -29.08 -1.80
C PRO A 105 -21.50 -29.40 -2.52
N SER A 106 -21.82 -28.67 -3.60
CA SER A 106 -23.02 -28.92 -4.41
C SER A 106 -22.97 -30.26 -5.15
N LYS A 107 -21.81 -30.61 -5.74
CA LYS A 107 -21.59 -31.94 -6.35
C LYS A 107 -21.74 -33.06 -5.32
N LEU A 108 -21.24 -32.85 -4.11
CA LEU A 108 -21.35 -33.82 -3.03
C LEU A 108 -22.80 -33.97 -2.55
N SER A 109 -23.50 -32.86 -2.33
CA SER A 109 -24.90 -32.88 -1.89
C SER A 109 -25.83 -33.52 -2.91
N SER A 110 -25.61 -33.30 -4.22
CA SER A 110 -26.41 -33.90 -5.29
C SER A 110 -26.11 -35.40 -5.47
N SER A 111 -24.83 -35.78 -5.48
CA SER A 111 -24.38 -37.19 -5.54
C SER A 111 -24.97 -38.00 -4.38
N PHE A 112 -24.92 -37.47 -3.16
CA PHE A 112 -25.46 -38.15 -1.99
C PHE A 112 -26.99 -38.30 -2.03
N LYS A 113 -27.74 -37.27 -2.43
CA LYS A 113 -29.21 -37.36 -2.56
C LYS A 113 -29.65 -38.36 -3.63
N HIS A 114 -28.93 -38.45 -4.74
CA HIS A 114 -29.23 -39.45 -5.77
C HIS A 114 -29.01 -40.89 -5.24
N LEU A 115 -28.02 -41.09 -4.37
CA LEU A 115 -27.76 -42.35 -3.68
C LEU A 115 -28.82 -42.67 -2.61
N GLU A 116 -29.28 -41.67 -1.84
CA GLU A 116 -30.41 -41.83 -0.90
C GLU A 116 -31.72 -42.19 -1.61
N ILE A 117 -32.02 -41.56 -2.75
CA ILE A 117 -33.22 -41.87 -3.55
C ILE A 117 -33.11 -43.27 -4.18
N SER A 118 -31.93 -43.64 -4.67
CA SER A 118 -31.69 -44.98 -5.26
C SER A 118 -31.73 -46.10 -4.22
N THR A 119 -31.29 -45.84 -2.98
CA THR A 119 -31.37 -46.80 -1.87
C THR A 119 -32.79 -46.89 -1.28
N ASN A 120 -33.58 -45.81 -1.27
CA ASN A 120 -34.99 -45.85 -0.88
C ASN A 120 -35.91 -46.51 -1.93
N ASN A 121 -35.58 -46.41 -3.23
CA ASN A 121 -36.33 -47.09 -4.29
C ASN A 121 -36.00 -48.60 -4.44
N HIS A 122 -34.89 -49.07 -3.85
CA HIS A 122 -34.49 -50.48 -3.86
C HIS A 122 -34.71 -51.19 -2.52
N ASN A 123 -35.90 -51.02 -1.93
CA ASN A 123 -36.47 -51.99 -0.98
C ASN A 123 -37.28 -53.10 -1.68
N SER A 124 -36.98 -53.39 -2.94
CA SER A 124 -37.40 -54.61 -3.62
C SER A 124 -36.25 -55.17 -4.46
N CYS A 125 -35.78 -56.37 -4.08
CA CYS A 125 -35.15 -57.43 -4.88
C CYS A 125 -34.13 -57.01 -5.97
N VAL A 126 -32.87 -57.45 -5.98
CA VAL A 126 -32.38 -58.81 -6.29
C VAL A 126 -30.84 -58.80 -6.12
N SER A 127 -30.29 -59.94 -5.72
CA SER A 127 -28.88 -60.33 -5.72
C SER A 127 -28.21 -60.24 -7.10
N ASP A 128 -27.02 -59.67 -7.23
CA ASP A 128 -26.05 -60.19 -8.20
C ASP A 128 -24.60 -59.91 -7.83
N GLU A 129 -23.84 -61.00 -7.85
CA GLU A 129 -22.41 -61.11 -7.76
C GLU A 129 -21.77 -60.56 -9.04
N ASN A 130 -20.78 -59.68 -8.94
CA ASN A 130 -19.57 -59.62 -9.79
C ASN A 130 -18.86 -58.26 -9.68
N ASN A 131 -17.90 -58.14 -8.76
CA ASN A 131 -16.55 -57.66 -9.10
C ASN A 131 -15.60 -57.82 -7.90
N ARG A 132 -15.06 -59.03 -7.75
CA ARG A 132 -13.80 -59.24 -7.05
C ARG A 132 -12.70 -59.04 -8.09
N ASN A 133 -11.79 -58.09 -7.83
CA ASN A 133 -10.33 -58.20 -8.05
C ASN A 133 -9.70 -56.81 -7.95
N VAL A 134 -9.13 -56.49 -6.79
CA VAL A 134 -7.74 -56.03 -6.57
C VAL A 134 -7.61 -55.83 -5.05
N VAL A 135 -7.05 -56.82 -4.36
CA VAL A 135 -6.55 -56.68 -2.99
C VAL A 135 -5.04 -56.70 -3.07
N GLY A 136 -4.41 -55.64 -2.57
CA GLY A 136 -3.02 -55.65 -2.11
C GLY A 136 -3.05 -55.53 -0.58
N GLU A 137 -2.49 -56.53 0.08
CA GLU A 137 -2.43 -56.72 1.53
C GLU A 137 -1.55 -55.66 2.24
N ASP A 138 -2.03 -55.18 3.40
CA ASP A 138 -1.26 -55.08 4.65
C ASP A 138 -2.21 -54.69 5.79
N GLY A 139 -2.02 -55.34 6.94
CA GLY A 139 -3.06 -55.65 7.93
C GLY A 139 -3.28 -54.68 9.10
N GLN A 140 -4.48 -54.84 9.65
CA GLN A 140 -4.76 -55.07 11.07
C GLN A 140 -4.75 -53.86 12.01
N ASP A 141 -5.87 -53.14 12.10
CA ASP A 141 -6.68 -53.03 13.33
C ASP A 141 -7.87 -52.07 13.15
N ASN A 142 -9.07 -52.65 13.08
CA ASN A 142 -10.32 -52.25 13.78
C ASN A 142 -11.54 -52.81 13.04
N ALA A 143 -12.03 -53.92 13.58
CA ALA A 143 -13.16 -54.72 13.11
C ALA A 143 -14.53 -54.05 13.34
N ASP A 144 -14.67 -52.78 12.94
CA ASP A 144 -15.94 -52.03 12.93
C ASP A 144 -16.23 -51.41 11.54
N TYR A 145 -15.32 -51.63 10.57
CA TYR A 145 -15.32 -51.02 9.24
C TYR A 145 -16.30 -51.66 8.22
N CYS A 146 -16.97 -52.76 8.56
CA CYS A 146 -17.63 -53.63 7.57
C CYS A 146 -19.16 -53.68 7.58
N GLN A 147 -19.90 -52.87 8.35
CA GLN A 147 -21.37 -52.99 8.39
C GLN A 147 -22.17 -51.67 8.41
N ASN A 148 -21.61 -50.55 7.96
CA ASN A 148 -22.38 -49.31 7.81
C ASN A 148 -22.63 -48.96 6.33
N PRO A 149 -23.81 -49.28 5.75
CA PRO A 149 -24.17 -48.93 4.38
C PRO A 149 -24.00 -47.43 4.10
N LEU A 150 -24.27 -46.60 5.11
CA LEU A 150 -24.15 -45.14 5.06
C LEU A 150 -22.70 -44.67 4.86
N LEU A 151 -21.71 -45.35 5.48
CA LEU A 151 -20.30 -45.02 5.34
C LEU A 151 -19.78 -45.33 3.94
N ASN A 152 -20.18 -46.48 3.38
CA ASN A 152 -19.82 -46.87 2.02
C ASN A 152 -20.49 -45.94 0.99
N ALA A 153 -21.72 -45.50 1.25
CA ALA A 153 -22.40 -44.50 0.43
C ALA A 153 -21.68 -43.15 0.46
N TRP A 154 -21.34 -42.62 1.64
CA TRP A 154 -20.57 -41.38 1.77
C TRP A 154 -19.18 -41.46 1.15
N LYS A 155 -18.46 -42.56 1.37
CA LYS A 155 -17.14 -42.79 0.76
C LYS A 155 -17.22 -42.81 -0.77
N SER A 156 -18.21 -43.52 -1.31
CA SER A 156 -18.43 -43.58 -2.77
C SER A 156 -18.85 -42.23 -3.33
N SER A 157 -19.68 -41.48 -2.60
CA SER A 157 -20.13 -40.14 -2.99
C SER A 157 -18.98 -39.14 -2.98
N LEU A 158 -18.13 -39.14 -1.95
CA LEU A 158 -16.92 -38.28 -1.87
C LEU A 158 -15.94 -38.59 -2.99
N VAL A 159 -15.61 -39.86 -3.22
CA VAL A 159 -14.69 -40.25 -4.31
C VAL A 159 -15.26 -39.82 -5.67
N LYS A 160 -16.55 -40.08 -5.91
CA LYS A 160 -17.21 -39.69 -7.16
C LYS A 160 -17.23 -38.17 -7.34
N SER A 161 -17.61 -37.40 -6.31
CA SER A 161 -17.69 -35.95 -6.40
C SER A 161 -16.32 -35.29 -6.60
N PHE A 162 -15.24 -35.87 -6.08
CA PHE A 162 -13.88 -35.43 -6.36
C PHE A 162 -13.48 -35.76 -7.82
N GLN A 163 -13.80 -36.95 -8.33
CA GLN A 163 -13.56 -37.29 -9.74
C GLN A 163 -14.35 -36.36 -10.69
N ASP A 164 -15.64 -36.17 -10.42
CA ASP A 164 -16.51 -35.29 -11.19
C ASP A 164 -16.06 -33.82 -11.09
N MET A 165 -15.39 -33.41 -10.00
CA MET A 165 -14.82 -32.06 -9.89
C MET A 165 -13.57 -31.90 -10.75
N ASP A 166 -12.69 -32.90 -10.75
CA ASP A 166 -11.46 -32.86 -11.55
C ASP A 166 -11.78 -32.90 -13.05
N ILE A 167 -12.81 -33.64 -13.48
CA ILE A 167 -13.30 -33.63 -14.87
C ILE A 167 -13.86 -32.25 -15.23
N ASP A 168 -14.67 -31.65 -14.36
CA ASP A 168 -15.22 -30.30 -14.61
C ASP A 168 -14.08 -29.28 -14.79
N LEU A 169 -13.04 -29.33 -13.96
CA LEU A 169 -11.85 -28.47 -14.07
C LEU A 169 -11.05 -28.70 -15.37
N GLU A 170 -11.09 -29.89 -15.96
CA GLU A 170 -10.47 -30.17 -17.27
C GLU A 170 -11.26 -29.53 -18.41
N THR A 171 -12.60 -29.50 -18.27
CA THR A 171 -13.51 -29.00 -19.31
C THR A 171 -13.76 -27.48 -19.24
N GLU A 172 -13.48 -26.85 -18.10
CA GLU A 172 -13.73 -25.42 -17.86
C GLU A 172 -12.67 -24.56 -18.58
N SER A 173 -13.04 -23.98 -19.72
CA SER A 173 -12.09 -23.19 -20.55
C SER A 173 -11.71 -21.83 -19.96
N THR A 174 -12.40 -21.38 -18.91
CA THR A 174 -12.14 -20.09 -18.25
C THR A 174 -11.03 -20.14 -17.20
N ILE A 175 -10.66 -21.33 -16.70
CA ILE A 175 -9.66 -21.53 -15.64
C ILE A 175 -8.46 -22.30 -16.20
N GLU A 176 -7.25 -21.74 -16.13
CA GLU A 176 -6.04 -22.43 -16.59
C GLU A 176 -5.57 -23.47 -15.56
N SER A 177 -6.12 -24.68 -15.65
CA SER A 177 -5.87 -25.82 -14.75
C SER A 177 -4.78 -26.79 -15.24
N TYR A 178 -4.13 -26.50 -16.38
CA TYR A 178 -3.10 -27.39 -16.95
C TYR A 178 -1.84 -27.48 -16.07
N CYS A 179 -1.36 -26.34 -15.55
CA CYS A 179 -0.22 -26.21 -14.64
C CYS A 179 -0.61 -25.52 -13.31
N SER A 180 -1.90 -25.50 -12.99
CA SER A 180 -2.42 -24.97 -11.73
C SER A 180 -3.33 -26.00 -11.09
N GLY A 181 -3.29 -26.06 -9.77
CA GLY A 181 -4.05 -27.05 -9.01
C GLY A 181 -4.40 -26.56 -7.62
N THR A 182 -5.03 -27.45 -6.85
CA THR A 182 -5.30 -27.20 -5.43
C THR A 182 -5.38 -28.49 -4.64
N THR A 183 -4.92 -28.44 -3.40
CA THR A 183 -5.17 -29.45 -2.38
C THR A 183 -6.56 -29.28 -1.79
N ALA A 184 -7.09 -30.33 -1.16
CA ALA A 184 -8.38 -30.26 -0.48
C ALA A 184 -8.42 -31.17 0.74
N VAL A 185 -8.69 -30.60 1.90
CA VAL A 185 -9.14 -31.36 3.08
C VAL A 185 -10.56 -30.95 3.39
N THR A 186 -11.47 -31.92 3.34
CA THR A 186 -12.89 -31.69 3.60
C THR A 186 -13.39 -32.61 4.70
N VAL A 187 -14.34 -32.11 5.48
CA VAL A 187 -14.96 -32.81 6.60
C VAL A 187 -16.48 -32.70 6.48
N VAL A 188 -17.14 -33.85 6.47
CA VAL A 188 -18.60 -33.97 6.61
C VAL A 188 -18.90 -34.49 8.01
N LYS A 189 -19.62 -33.70 8.79
CA LYS A 189 -20.15 -34.10 10.10
C LYS A 189 -21.64 -34.36 9.99
N GLN A 190 -22.09 -35.55 10.34
CA GLN A 190 -23.50 -35.91 10.49
C GLN A 190 -23.72 -36.45 11.91
N GLY A 191 -24.34 -35.67 12.79
CA GLY A 191 -24.52 -36.07 14.20
C GLY A 191 -23.17 -36.32 14.90
N GLN A 192 -22.91 -37.57 15.31
CA GLN A 192 -21.65 -38.03 15.92
C GLN A 192 -20.67 -38.65 14.91
N HIS A 193 -20.97 -38.61 13.62
CA HIS A 193 -20.15 -39.23 12.58
C HIS A 193 -19.35 -38.15 11.85
N LEU A 194 -18.04 -38.38 11.72
CA LEU A 194 -17.11 -37.50 11.02
C LEU A 194 -16.48 -38.27 9.85
N LEU A 195 -16.67 -37.79 8.63
CA LEU A 195 -16.00 -38.27 7.43
C LEU A 195 -15.01 -37.22 6.97
N ILE A 196 -13.77 -37.61 6.72
CA ILE A 196 -12.70 -36.73 6.29
C ILE A 196 -12.21 -37.21 4.94
N ALA A 197 -12.17 -36.35 3.94
CA ALA A 197 -11.56 -36.62 2.64
C ALA A 197 -10.36 -35.69 2.44
N ASN A 198 -9.18 -36.28 2.31
CA ASN A 198 -7.92 -35.58 2.08
C ASN A 198 -7.37 -35.82 0.68
N LEU A 199 -7.02 -34.75 -0.01
CA LEU A 199 -6.40 -34.71 -1.33
C LEU A 199 -5.23 -33.73 -1.31
N GLY A 200 -4.05 -34.21 -0.94
CA GLY A 200 -2.82 -33.39 -0.88
C GLY A 200 -2.11 -33.49 0.46
N ASP A 201 -1.39 -32.43 0.82
CA ASP A 201 -0.56 -32.28 2.02
C ASP A 201 -1.17 -31.34 3.09
N SER A 202 -2.27 -30.67 2.79
CA SER A 202 -3.17 -30.11 3.81
C SER A 202 -3.61 -31.18 4.83
N ARG A 203 -3.92 -30.78 6.07
CA ARG A 203 -4.23 -31.75 7.16
C ARG A 203 -5.41 -31.34 8.05
N ALA A 204 -6.06 -32.38 8.58
CA ALA A 204 -7.04 -32.28 9.67
C ALA A 204 -6.51 -32.97 10.93
N VAL A 205 -6.52 -32.26 12.06
CA VAL A 205 -6.05 -32.75 13.36
C VAL A 205 -7.18 -32.65 14.39
N LEU A 206 -7.44 -33.76 15.06
CA LEU A 206 -8.39 -33.84 16.17
C LEU A 206 -7.71 -33.60 17.50
N CYS A 207 -8.37 -32.81 18.35
CA CYS A 207 -8.08 -32.72 19.77
C CYS A 207 -8.98 -33.65 20.57
N THR A 208 -8.38 -34.62 21.26
CA THR A 208 -9.07 -35.55 22.15
C THR A 208 -8.39 -35.63 23.50
N ARG A 209 -9.16 -35.98 24.53
CA ARG A 209 -8.63 -36.19 25.89
C ARG A 209 -8.18 -37.63 26.08
N ASP A 210 -6.96 -37.81 26.55
CA ASP A 210 -6.43 -39.12 26.89
C ASP A 210 -7.02 -39.66 28.21
N SER A 211 -6.59 -40.86 28.61
CA SER A 211 -7.01 -41.49 29.88
C SER A 211 -6.64 -40.70 31.15
N LYS A 212 -5.73 -39.71 31.05
CA LYS A 212 -5.27 -38.84 32.13
C LYS A 212 -5.87 -37.43 32.06
N ASP A 213 -6.89 -37.23 31.21
CA ASP A 213 -7.54 -35.95 30.98
C ASP A 213 -6.63 -34.87 30.37
N GLN A 214 -5.53 -35.27 29.71
CA GLN A 214 -4.63 -34.38 28.97
C GLN A 214 -5.05 -34.28 27.50
N LEU A 215 -4.86 -33.10 26.90
CA LEU A 215 -5.15 -32.87 25.48
C LEU A 215 -4.08 -33.53 24.62
N VAL A 216 -4.50 -34.39 23.70
CA VAL A 216 -3.63 -35.11 22.77
C VAL A 216 -4.08 -34.83 21.34
N SER A 217 -3.10 -34.64 20.45
CA SER A 217 -3.33 -34.53 19.01
C SER A 217 -3.44 -35.89 18.35
N GLU A 218 -4.50 -36.08 17.57
CA GLU A 218 -4.67 -37.24 16.71
C GLU A 218 -4.88 -36.75 15.28
N GLN A 219 -3.92 -37.04 14.40
CA GLN A 219 -4.03 -36.67 12.99
C GLN A 219 -5.05 -37.58 12.30
N LEU A 220 -6.03 -36.98 11.62
CA LEU A 220 -7.12 -37.72 10.98
C LEU A 220 -6.83 -38.10 9.52
N THR A 221 -5.67 -37.70 8.99
CA THR A 221 -5.17 -37.96 7.63
C THR A 221 -3.91 -38.84 7.67
N ALA A 222 -3.81 -39.89 6.84
CA ALA A 222 -2.68 -40.82 6.88
C ALA A 222 -1.44 -40.31 6.12
N GLU A 223 -0.23 -40.57 6.66
CA GLU A 223 1.04 -40.31 5.94
C GLU A 223 1.40 -41.48 5.03
N ARG A 224 1.41 -41.27 3.70
CA ARG A 224 1.72 -42.33 2.71
C ARG A 224 3.04 -42.14 1.93
N ILE A 225 3.72 -41.00 2.06
CA ILE A 225 4.83 -40.58 1.16
C ILE A 225 6.12 -41.45 1.29
N LYS A 226 6.15 -42.50 2.11
CA LYS A 226 7.27 -43.48 2.14
C LYS A 226 7.13 -44.70 1.20
N LYS A 227 5.98 -44.93 0.53
CA LYS A 227 5.71 -46.20 -0.20
C LYS A 227 5.60 -46.12 -1.74
N CYS A 228 5.69 -44.95 -2.39
CA CYS A 228 5.48 -44.83 -3.86
C CYS A 228 6.73 -44.34 -4.61
N ARG A 229 7.39 -45.22 -5.38
CA ARG A 229 8.64 -44.99 -6.13
C ARG A 229 8.46 -44.10 -7.38
N GLY A 230 8.17 -42.81 -7.20
CA GLY A 230 8.24 -41.80 -8.27
C GLY A 230 9.67 -41.32 -8.57
N ARG A 231 9.89 -40.54 -9.64
CA ARG A 231 11.20 -39.94 -9.93
C ARG A 231 11.36 -38.68 -9.08
N VAL A 232 12.00 -38.83 -7.92
CA VAL A 232 12.04 -37.81 -6.88
C VAL A 232 13.41 -37.16 -6.80
N LEU A 233 13.50 -35.88 -7.14
CA LEU A 233 14.72 -35.08 -7.00
C LEU A 233 14.43 -33.95 -6.01
N ALA A 234 15.25 -33.88 -4.96
CA ALA A 234 15.23 -32.78 -4.02
C ALA A 234 16.04 -31.62 -4.61
N MET A 235 15.61 -30.37 -4.38
CA MET A 235 16.44 -29.20 -4.70
C MET A 235 17.66 -29.18 -3.76
N GLU A 236 18.80 -28.65 -4.21
CA GLU A 236 20.01 -28.52 -3.38
C GLU A 236 19.76 -27.73 -2.08
N GLU A 237 18.76 -26.85 -2.10
CA GLU A 237 18.34 -25.99 -1.00
C GLU A 237 17.34 -26.67 -0.02
N GLU A 238 16.64 -27.73 -0.44
CA GLU A 238 15.66 -28.48 0.35
C GLU A 238 15.80 -30.01 0.15
N PRO A 239 16.89 -30.64 0.62
CA PRO A 239 17.22 -32.05 0.34
C PRO A 239 16.22 -33.07 0.93
N SER A 240 15.27 -32.62 1.76
CA SER A 240 14.30 -33.47 2.45
C SER A 240 12.90 -33.48 1.80
N VAL A 241 12.64 -32.61 0.82
CA VAL A 241 11.33 -32.47 0.16
C VAL A 241 11.39 -33.09 -1.23
N TYR A 242 10.46 -33.99 -1.45
CA TYR A 242 10.41 -34.90 -2.58
C TYR A 242 9.37 -34.40 -3.59
N ARG A 243 9.83 -33.85 -4.73
CA ARG A 243 8.96 -33.18 -5.72
C ARG A 243 8.72 -34.02 -7.00
N VAL A 244 7.54 -33.88 -7.60
CA VAL A 244 7.08 -34.47 -8.87
C VAL A 244 7.29 -33.48 -10.02
N TRP A 245 7.94 -33.92 -11.08
CA TRP A 245 8.36 -33.09 -12.23
C TRP A 245 7.96 -33.75 -13.56
N MET A 246 7.80 -32.95 -14.62
CA MET A 246 7.66 -33.47 -15.99
C MET A 246 8.95 -34.19 -16.47
N PRO A 247 8.87 -35.14 -17.42
CA PRO A 247 10.03 -35.96 -17.83
C PRO A 247 11.22 -35.17 -18.41
N ASP A 248 10.95 -34.10 -19.16
CA ASP A 248 11.94 -33.34 -19.94
C ASP A 248 12.04 -31.86 -19.51
N GLN A 249 11.34 -31.44 -18.44
CA GLN A 249 11.27 -30.04 -17.99
C GLN A 249 11.27 -29.92 -16.46
N ASN A 250 11.94 -28.90 -15.93
CA ASN A 250 11.95 -28.56 -14.50
C ASN A 250 10.69 -27.76 -14.10
N CYS A 251 9.51 -28.27 -14.42
CA CYS A 251 8.22 -27.75 -13.98
C CYS A 251 7.16 -28.88 -13.91
N PRO A 252 6.07 -28.71 -13.12
CA PRO A 252 5.84 -27.64 -12.13
C PRO A 252 6.56 -27.84 -10.78
N GLY A 253 6.95 -29.07 -10.40
CA GLY A 253 7.71 -29.33 -9.17
C GLY A 253 6.87 -29.48 -7.89
N LEU A 254 5.80 -30.28 -7.95
CA LEU A 254 4.84 -30.46 -6.85
C LEU A 254 5.40 -31.34 -5.72
N ALA A 255 5.27 -30.90 -4.47
CA ALA A 255 5.71 -31.68 -3.30
C ALA A 255 4.69 -32.78 -2.87
N MET A 256 3.64 -32.99 -3.67
CA MET A 256 2.48 -33.83 -3.34
C MET A 256 2.09 -34.75 -4.50
N ALA A 257 1.50 -35.90 -4.17
CA ALA A 257 1.08 -36.92 -5.14
C ALA A 257 -0.42 -36.90 -5.46
N ARG A 258 -1.18 -35.98 -4.86
CA ARG A 258 -2.62 -35.81 -5.09
C ARG A 258 -3.00 -34.34 -5.09
N ALA A 259 -3.73 -33.90 -6.09
CA ALA A 259 -4.30 -32.57 -6.21
C ALA A 259 -5.41 -32.57 -7.26
N PHE A 260 -6.29 -31.57 -7.20
CA PHE A 260 -7.15 -31.21 -8.32
C PHE A 260 -6.37 -30.38 -9.34
N GLY A 261 -6.70 -30.49 -10.62
CA GLY A 261 -5.97 -29.79 -11.68
C GLY A 261 -4.57 -30.39 -11.90
N ASP A 262 -3.62 -29.55 -12.32
CA ASP A 262 -2.30 -29.94 -12.82
C ASP A 262 -2.37 -31.09 -13.84
N PHE A 263 -3.20 -30.90 -14.87
CA PHE A 263 -3.39 -31.90 -15.94
C PHE A 263 -2.08 -32.31 -16.61
N CYS A 264 -1.06 -31.44 -16.60
CA CYS A 264 0.29 -31.77 -17.06
C CYS A 264 0.98 -32.93 -16.29
N LEU A 265 0.54 -33.26 -15.07
CA LEU A 265 1.12 -34.31 -14.23
C LEU A 265 0.22 -35.52 -13.98
N LYS A 266 -1.03 -35.52 -14.45
CA LYS A 266 -1.96 -36.66 -14.26
C LYS A 266 -1.43 -37.95 -14.87
N ASP A 267 -0.81 -37.86 -16.05
CA ASP A 267 -0.16 -38.99 -16.73
C ASP A 267 1.14 -39.46 -16.03
N PHE A 268 1.64 -38.69 -15.06
CA PHE A 268 2.93 -38.90 -14.40
C PHE A 268 2.81 -39.18 -12.90
N GLY A 269 1.63 -39.58 -12.43
CA GLY A 269 1.42 -40.12 -11.08
C GLY A 269 0.68 -39.19 -10.11
N LEU A 270 0.21 -38.02 -10.56
CA LEU A 270 -0.71 -37.19 -9.80
C LEU A 270 -2.14 -37.70 -9.95
N ILE A 271 -2.85 -37.94 -8.85
CA ILE A 271 -4.26 -38.41 -8.88
C ILE A 271 -5.20 -37.47 -8.10
N SER A 272 -6.43 -37.33 -8.56
CA SER A 272 -7.50 -36.52 -7.92
C SER A 272 -8.43 -37.31 -7.00
N ILE A 273 -8.14 -38.59 -6.76
CA ILE A 273 -8.93 -39.44 -5.86
C ILE A 273 -8.52 -39.13 -4.41
N PRO A 274 -9.43 -38.74 -3.50
CA PRO A 274 -9.08 -38.45 -2.12
C PRO A 274 -8.88 -39.73 -1.28
N GLU A 275 -8.17 -39.61 -0.17
CA GLU A 275 -8.21 -40.59 0.91
C GLU A 275 -9.35 -40.25 1.86
N VAL A 276 -10.28 -41.19 2.05
CA VAL A 276 -11.46 -41.00 2.90
C VAL A 276 -11.31 -41.80 4.20
N SER A 277 -11.23 -41.10 5.32
CA SER A 277 -11.22 -41.67 6.68
C SER A 277 -12.54 -41.38 7.40
N TYR A 278 -12.85 -42.23 8.38
CA TYR A 278 -14.06 -42.10 9.19
C TYR A 278 -13.71 -42.17 10.67
N ARG A 279 -14.38 -41.33 11.45
CA ARG A 279 -14.31 -41.34 12.90
C ARG A 279 -15.67 -41.10 13.53
N LYS A 280 -16.00 -41.88 14.57
CA LYS A 280 -17.13 -41.58 15.46
C LYS A 280 -16.64 -40.66 16.58
N ILE A 281 -17.28 -39.50 16.71
CA ILE A 281 -17.00 -38.50 17.75
C ILE A 281 -17.39 -39.09 19.10
N THR A 282 -16.46 -39.04 20.05
CA THR A 282 -16.64 -39.48 21.43
C THR A 282 -16.80 -38.28 22.38
N GLU A 283 -17.25 -38.52 23.61
CA GLU A 283 -17.33 -37.46 24.63
C GLU A 283 -15.95 -36.90 25.03
N ARG A 284 -14.85 -37.55 24.65
CA ARG A 284 -13.49 -37.08 24.91
C ARG A 284 -13.00 -36.08 23.87
N ASP A 285 -13.59 -36.10 22.68
CA ASP A 285 -13.22 -35.23 21.57
C ASP A 285 -13.68 -33.79 21.84
N GLU A 286 -12.82 -32.81 21.59
CA GLU A 286 -13.11 -31.39 21.86
C GLU A 286 -13.36 -30.60 20.58
N PHE A 287 -12.42 -30.66 19.64
CA PHE A 287 -12.48 -29.91 18.39
C PHE A 287 -11.57 -30.53 17.32
N VAL A 288 -11.84 -30.23 16.06
CA VAL A 288 -10.99 -30.56 14.91
C VAL A 288 -10.49 -29.28 14.26
N VAL A 289 -9.23 -29.26 13.85
CA VAL A 289 -8.60 -28.16 13.10
C VAL A 289 -8.25 -28.66 11.71
N LEU A 290 -8.75 -27.97 10.68
CA LEU A 290 -8.33 -28.12 9.29
C LEU A 290 -7.44 -26.93 8.96
N ALA A 291 -6.28 -27.15 8.34
CA ALA A 291 -5.42 -26.06 7.91
C ALA A 291 -4.60 -26.42 6.67
N THR A 292 -4.12 -25.40 5.96
CA THR A 292 -3.17 -25.49 4.84
C THR A 292 -1.73 -25.71 5.32
N ASP A 293 -0.85 -26.06 4.39
CA ASP A 293 0.59 -26.28 4.61
C ASP A 293 1.28 -25.07 5.26
N GLY A 294 0.85 -23.85 4.95
CA GLY A 294 1.32 -22.61 5.59
C GLY A 294 1.21 -22.61 7.12
N VAL A 295 0.32 -23.41 7.72
CA VAL A 295 0.30 -23.61 9.18
C VAL A 295 1.17 -24.80 9.58
N TRP A 296 1.07 -25.89 8.83
CA TRP A 296 1.63 -27.20 9.13
C TRP A 296 3.16 -27.31 8.95
N ASP A 297 3.76 -26.44 8.14
CA ASP A 297 5.21 -26.38 7.91
C ASP A 297 5.98 -25.77 9.08
N VAL A 298 5.28 -24.95 9.87
CA VAL A 298 5.87 -24.16 10.95
C VAL A 298 5.39 -24.55 12.33
N LEU A 299 4.18 -25.11 12.47
CA LEU A 299 3.62 -25.54 13.76
C LEU A 299 3.39 -27.06 13.78
N SER A 300 3.76 -27.69 14.90
CA SER A 300 3.45 -29.10 15.16
C SER A 300 1.99 -29.31 15.59
N ASN A 301 1.47 -30.53 15.41
CA ASN A 301 0.10 -30.89 15.80
C ASN A 301 -0.21 -30.54 17.28
N ASN A 302 0.76 -30.73 18.18
CA ASN A 302 0.60 -30.42 19.60
C ASN A 302 0.58 -28.91 19.88
N GLU A 303 1.40 -28.13 19.17
CA GLU A 303 1.38 -26.66 19.29
C GLU A 303 0.06 -26.08 18.80
N VAL A 304 -0.45 -26.57 17.66
CA VAL A 304 -1.75 -26.15 17.12
C VAL A 304 -2.87 -26.37 18.14
N ILE A 305 -2.93 -27.56 18.75
CA ILE A 305 -3.94 -27.85 19.79
C ILE A 305 -3.74 -26.98 21.03
N SER A 306 -2.49 -26.78 21.47
CA SER A 306 -2.20 -25.93 22.61
C SER A 306 -2.67 -24.49 22.38
N ILE A 307 -2.49 -23.96 21.17
CA ILE A 307 -2.91 -22.60 20.82
C ILE A 307 -4.43 -22.50 20.81
N VAL A 308 -5.11 -23.40 20.09
CA VAL A 308 -6.58 -23.40 19.96
C VAL A 308 -7.26 -23.64 21.31
N SER A 309 -6.71 -24.50 22.16
CA SER A 309 -7.24 -24.76 23.52
C SER A 309 -6.95 -23.62 24.51
N SER A 310 -5.90 -22.82 24.29
CA SER A 310 -5.57 -21.66 25.14
C SER A 310 -6.39 -20.40 24.83
N ALA A 311 -7.16 -20.40 23.74
CA ALA A 311 -7.95 -19.24 23.33
C ALA A 311 -9.07 -18.92 24.35
N ARG A 312 -9.09 -17.69 24.88
CA ARG A 312 -10.12 -17.21 25.82
C ARG A 312 -11.53 -17.26 25.22
N LYS A 313 -11.65 -16.89 23.95
CA LYS A 313 -12.87 -16.97 23.14
C LYS A 313 -12.61 -17.89 21.94
N ARG A 314 -13.53 -18.84 21.70
CA ARG A 314 -13.43 -19.77 20.55
C ARG A 314 -13.51 -19.06 19.21
N SER A 315 -14.24 -17.96 19.11
CA SER A 315 -14.37 -17.14 17.89
C SER A 315 -13.02 -16.68 17.34
N VAL A 316 -12.05 -16.41 18.23
CA VAL A 316 -10.72 -15.87 17.88
C VAL A 316 -9.67 -16.99 17.69
N ALA A 317 -10.02 -18.25 17.93
CA ALA A 317 -9.05 -19.35 17.95
C ALA A 317 -8.30 -19.54 16.61
N ALA A 318 -9.02 -19.48 15.48
CA ALA A 318 -8.39 -19.60 14.16
C ALA A 318 -7.46 -18.41 13.85
N ARG A 319 -7.85 -17.19 14.23
CA ARG A 319 -7.02 -15.98 14.07
C ARG A 319 -5.72 -16.07 14.87
N LEU A 320 -5.81 -16.48 16.15
CA LEU A 320 -4.63 -16.70 16.99
C LEU A 320 -3.68 -17.75 16.42
N LEU A 321 -4.23 -18.82 15.84
CA LEU A 321 -3.43 -19.88 15.23
C LEU A 321 -2.65 -19.37 14.01
N VAL A 322 -3.33 -18.65 13.10
CA VAL A 322 -2.72 -18.08 11.90
C VAL A 322 -1.66 -17.05 12.25
N GLU A 323 -1.93 -16.13 13.19
CA GLU A 323 -0.93 -15.16 13.65
C GLU A 323 0.31 -15.84 14.22
N ARG A 324 0.13 -16.94 14.96
CA ARG A 324 1.25 -17.71 15.52
C ARG A 324 2.03 -18.43 14.42
N ALA A 325 1.37 -18.96 13.39
CA ALA A 325 2.03 -19.56 12.23
C ALA A 325 2.85 -18.52 11.47
N VAL A 326 2.27 -17.36 11.14
CA VAL A 326 2.96 -16.25 10.44
C VAL A 326 4.18 -15.75 11.21
N ARG A 327 4.09 -15.61 12.54
CA ARG A 327 5.26 -15.26 13.37
C ARG A 327 6.32 -16.35 13.32
N THR A 328 5.93 -17.63 13.32
CA THR A 328 6.87 -18.75 13.31
C THR A 328 7.56 -18.89 11.97
N TRP A 329 6.88 -18.62 10.85
CA TRP A 329 7.51 -18.49 9.52
C TRP A 329 8.65 -17.49 9.52
N ARG A 330 8.43 -16.30 10.07
CA ARG A 330 9.45 -15.24 10.15
C ARG A 330 10.67 -15.64 10.99
N ILE A 331 10.49 -16.49 11.99
CA ILE A 331 11.55 -16.95 12.89
C ILE A 331 12.29 -18.15 12.32
N LYS A 332 11.57 -19.15 11.81
CA LYS A 332 12.12 -20.45 11.36
C LYS A 332 12.73 -20.36 9.96
N TYR A 333 12.15 -19.53 9.09
CA TYR A 333 12.57 -19.37 7.70
C TYR A 333 12.70 -17.87 7.32
N PRO A 334 13.64 -17.11 7.91
CA PRO A 334 13.74 -15.66 7.72
C PRO A 334 14.05 -15.22 6.28
N ALA A 335 14.59 -16.12 5.46
CA ALA A 335 14.89 -15.87 4.03
C ALA A 335 13.77 -16.34 3.09
N ALA A 336 12.79 -17.11 3.57
CA ALA A 336 11.66 -17.58 2.78
C ALA A 336 10.47 -16.61 2.87
N LYS A 337 9.68 -16.53 1.79
CA LYS A 337 8.42 -15.79 1.82
C LYS A 337 7.40 -16.60 2.63
N VAL A 338 6.72 -15.92 3.57
CA VAL A 338 5.61 -16.50 4.34
C VAL A 338 4.55 -17.02 3.37
N ASP A 339 4.06 -18.23 3.61
CA ASP A 339 2.99 -18.82 2.81
C ASP A 339 1.61 -18.24 3.12
N ASP A 340 0.64 -18.53 2.25
CA ASP A 340 -0.77 -18.34 2.58
C ASP A 340 -1.16 -19.28 3.73
N CYS A 341 -2.01 -18.81 4.64
CA CYS A 341 -2.43 -19.60 5.80
C CYS A 341 -3.95 -19.56 5.90
N ALA A 342 -4.62 -20.72 5.82
CA ALA A 342 -6.05 -20.85 6.08
C ALA A 342 -6.34 -21.91 7.15
N VAL A 343 -7.26 -21.59 8.06
CA VAL A 343 -7.62 -22.43 9.21
C VAL A 343 -9.13 -22.47 9.41
N VAL A 344 -9.68 -23.66 9.65
CA VAL A 344 -11.03 -23.88 10.17
C VAL A 344 -10.96 -24.72 11.45
N CYS A 345 -11.46 -24.18 12.56
CA CYS A 345 -11.62 -24.87 13.84
C CYS A 345 -13.10 -25.23 14.06
N LEU A 346 -13.41 -26.52 14.19
CA LEU A 346 -14.75 -27.06 14.45
C LEU A 346 -14.84 -27.65 15.87
N PHE A 347 -15.63 -27.04 16.75
CA PHE A 347 -15.81 -27.44 18.14
C PHE A 347 -17.01 -28.36 18.33
N PHE A 348 -16.87 -29.43 19.13
CA PHE A 348 -17.93 -30.43 19.36
C PHE A 348 -18.75 -30.22 20.63
N LYS A 349 -18.22 -29.47 21.61
CA LYS A 349 -18.86 -29.26 22.93
C LYS A 349 -19.34 -27.82 23.08
N ARG A 350 -20.50 -27.61 23.73
CA ARG A 350 -20.96 -26.26 24.15
C ARG A 350 -19.94 -25.60 25.11
N PRO A 351 -19.83 -24.26 25.15
CA PRO A 351 -18.99 -23.58 26.13
C PRO A 351 -19.44 -23.98 27.53
N ARG A 352 -18.50 -24.45 28.38
CA ARG A 352 -18.78 -24.60 29.81
C ARG A 352 -18.89 -23.18 30.40
N PRO A 353 -19.98 -22.80 31.08
CA PRO A 353 -20.01 -21.53 31.79
C PRO A 353 -18.86 -21.50 32.80
N PHE A 354 -18.10 -20.41 32.82
CA PHE A 354 -16.98 -20.20 33.74
C PHE A 354 -17.51 -20.14 35.18
N LEU A 355 -17.56 -21.30 35.85
CA LEU A 355 -17.47 -21.33 37.31
C LEU A 355 -16.04 -20.93 37.67
N THR A 356 -15.92 -19.84 38.41
CA THR A 356 -14.72 -19.32 39.06
C THR A 356 -13.89 -20.47 39.66
N LYS A 357 -12.86 -20.93 38.94
CA LYS A 357 -11.80 -21.74 39.54
C LYS A 357 -10.73 -20.80 40.06
N SER A 358 -10.49 -20.87 41.37
CA SER A 358 -9.47 -20.10 42.06
C SER A 358 -8.07 -20.39 41.52
N MET A 359 -7.20 -19.38 41.59
CA MET A 359 -5.79 -19.41 41.20
C MET A 359 -4.90 -20.31 42.10
N SER A 360 -5.25 -21.58 42.31
CA SER A 360 -4.50 -22.45 43.23
C SER A 360 -4.23 -23.88 42.76
N GLU A 361 -4.57 -24.27 41.54
CA GLU A 361 -4.38 -25.68 41.09
C GLU A 361 -3.47 -25.89 39.85
N VAL A 362 -2.84 -24.87 39.29
CA VAL A 362 -1.94 -25.05 38.11
C VAL A 362 -0.44 -24.96 38.47
N THR A 363 -0.09 -24.91 39.75
CA THR A 363 1.32 -24.83 40.22
C THR A 363 1.92 -26.19 40.63
N GLN A 364 1.49 -27.32 40.04
CA GLN A 364 2.08 -28.64 40.34
C GLN A 364 2.33 -29.55 39.13
N LEU A 365 2.86 -29.00 38.04
CA LEU A 365 3.62 -29.81 37.07
C LEU A 365 4.92 -29.08 36.76
N SER A 366 5.83 -29.18 37.73
CA SER A 366 7.20 -28.68 37.66
C SER A 366 8.16 -29.83 37.35
N LEU A 367 9.17 -29.50 36.53
CA LEU A 367 10.55 -29.98 36.57
C LEU A 367 10.90 -31.31 35.87
N ASN A 368 11.61 -31.15 34.74
CA ASN A 368 12.89 -31.76 34.36
C ASN A 368 13.20 -31.23 32.94
N TYR A 369 14.32 -30.59 32.56
CA TYR A 369 15.73 -30.63 32.93
C TYR A 369 16.39 -29.29 32.45
N PRO A 370 17.68 -29.00 32.74
CA PRO A 370 18.18 -27.68 33.13
C PRO A 370 18.90 -26.84 32.06
N ASP A 371 18.89 -25.53 32.38
CA ASP A 371 19.86 -24.45 32.17
C ASP A 371 21.21 -24.72 31.50
N LEU A 372 21.56 -23.80 30.59
CA LEU A 372 22.79 -23.01 30.56
C LEU A 372 22.50 -21.81 29.64
N GLY A 373 22.61 -20.53 30.00
CA GLY A 373 23.32 -19.86 31.08
C GLY A 373 23.79 -18.51 30.54
N VAL A 374 22.90 -17.50 30.61
CA VAL A 374 23.10 -16.09 30.99
C VAL A 374 24.41 -15.38 30.59
N SER A 375 24.30 -14.24 29.89
CA SER A 375 24.54 -12.91 30.52
C SER A 375 24.23 -11.72 29.61
N HIS A 376 23.19 -10.98 30.00
CA HIS A 376 22.88 -9.61 29.62
C HIS A 376 23.96 -8.61 30.06
N HIS A 377 24.03 -7.46 29.38
CA HIS A 377 23.86 -6.16 30.06
C HIS A 377 23.19 -5.14 29.15
N ALA A 378 22.13 -4.53 29.68
CA ALA A 378 21.35 -3.43 29.15
C ALA A 378 21.57 -2.16 30.00
N ARG A 379 21.20 -0.99 29.48
CA ARG A 379 20.74 0.24 30.18
C ARG A 379 20.01 1.10 29.13
N SER A 380 18.68 1.28 29.18
CA SER A 380 17.86 2.22 30.00
C SER A 380 18.09 3.69 29.61
N THR A 381 17.13 4.57 29.31
CA THR A 381 15.84 4.92 29.98
C THR A 381 15.07 6.01 29.19
N GLY A 382 13.72 5.96 29.20
CA GLY A 382 12.73 7.09 29.32
C GLY A 382 12.60 8.09 28.15
N THR A 383 11.42 8.57 27.72
CA THR A 383 10.09 8.74 28.34
C THR A 383 9.02 8.97 27.24
N GLU A 384 7.75 8.80 27.65
CA GLU A 384 6.47 8.72 26.93
C GLU A 384 6.04 9.93 26.07
N ASP A 385 5.32 9.66 24.96
CA ASP A 385 4.01 10.26 24.62
C ASP A 385 3.51 9.77 23.23
N GLY A 386 2.23 9.39 23.13
CA GLY A 386 1.42 9.51 21.91
C GLY A 386 0.92 8.23 21.24
N LEU A 387 -0.21 7.70 21.72
CA LEU A 387 -1.01 6.66 21.09
C LEU A 387 -1.99 7.29 20.07
N GLU A 388 -1.54 7.47 18.82
CA GLU A 388 -2.40 7.74 17.65
C GLU A 388 -1.64 7.29 16.40
N THR A 389 -1.98 6.14 15.83
CA THR A 389 -1.85 5.74 14.40
C THR A 389 -1.94 4.22 14.26
N VAL A 390 -3.16 3.69 14.14
CA VAL A 390 -3.40 2.34 13.58
C VAL A 390 -4.48 2.48 12.52
N LEU A 391 -4.09 2.91 11.31
CA LEU A 391 -4.86 2.82 10.05
C LEU A 391 -4.04 3.51 8.93
N ASN A 392 -2.79 3.09 8.72
CA ASN A 392 -2.02 3.43 7.51
C ASN A 392 -0.76 2.56 7.36
N CYS A 393 -0.92 1.24 7.51
CA CYS A 393 0.06 0.23 7.14
C CYS A 393 -0.57 -0.53 5.98
N ASP A 394 -0.11 -0.36 4.74
CA ASP A 394 0.60 -1.50 4.11
C ASP A 394 1.52 -1.13 2.94
N VAL A 395 1.89 0.15 2.77
CA VAL A 395 2.90 0.54 1.75
C VAL A 395 4.11 1.25 2.38
N ASN A 396 4.03 1.62 3.65
CA ASN A 396 5.01 2.52 4.31
C ASN A 396 6.13 1.80 5.09
N GLU A 397 6.06 0.46 5.27
CA GLU A 397 7.16 -0.27 5.93
C GLU A 397 8.42 -0.26 5.07
N ASP A 398 8.30 -0.38 3.75
CA ASP A 398 9.46 -0.62 2.88
C ASP A 398 10.45 0.55 2.76
N VAL A 399 10.06 1.79 3.07
CA VAL A 399 10.97 2.97 3.01
C VAL A 399 11.41 3.44 4.40
N ARG A 400 10.54 3.37 5.41
CA ARG A 400 10.92 3.65 6.81
C ARG A 400 11.94 2.63 7.33
N ASP A 401 11.80 1.37 6.92
CA ASP A 401 12.72 0.30 7.28
C ASP A 401 14.09 0.48 6.58
N ARG A 402 14.19 1.19 5.44
CA ARG A 402 15.48 1.44 4.75
C ARG A 402 16.39 2.40 5.52
N THR A 403 15.89 3.59 5.89
CA THR A 403 16.69 4.55 6.67
C THR A 403 17.02 4.02 8.07
N ALA A 404 16.10 3.30 8.70
CA ALA A 404 16.33 2.67 10.00
C ALA A 404 17.35 1.51 9.92
N ARG A 405 17.34 0.72 8.82
CA ARG A 405 18.36 -0.32 8.57
C ARG A 405 19.74 0.26 8.32
N ASP A 406 19.83 1.35 7.56
CA ASP A 406 21.12 2.01 7.27
C ASP A 406 21.74 2.61 8.54
N GLU A 407 20.93 3.31 9.34
CA GLU A 407 21.34 3.85 10.65
C GLU A 407 21.70 2.73 11.63
N GLY A 408 20.90 1.66 11.67
CA GLY A 408 21.15 0.46 12.49
C GLY A 408 22.43 -0.28 12.10
N ALA A 409 22.74 -0.39 10.80
CA ALA A 409 23.98 -0.97 10.31
C ALA A 409 25.20 -0.10 10.68
N GLY A 410 25.07 1.22 10.60
CA GLY A 410 26.08 2.16 11.08
C GLY A 410 26.36 2.02 12.58
N GLN A 411 25.30 1.95 13.40
CA GLN A 411 25.41 1.71 14.84
C GLN A 411 26.07 0.34 15.14
N GLY A 412 25.68 -0.71 14.41
CA GLY A 412 26.32 -2.02 14.47
C GLY A 412 27.82 -1.94 14.15
N GLY A 413 28.20 -1.16 13.13
CA GLY A 413 29.59 -0.87 12.81
C GLY A 413 30.36 -0.19 13.94
N ILE A 414 29.77 0.81 14.61
CA ILE A 414 30.39 1.50 15.75
C ILE A 414 30.60 0.54 16.93
N ILE A 415 29.61 -0.32 17.21
CA ILE A 415 29.66 -1.32 18.28
C ILE A 415 30.74 -2.39 17.99
N LEU A 416 30.85 -2.84 16.73
CA LEU A 416 31.87 -3.80 16.31
C LEU A 416 33.26 -3.15 16.16
N GLY A 417 33.31 -1.84 15.99
CA GLY A 417 34.53 -1.03 15.88
C GLY A 417 35.29 -0.84 17.22
N PRO A 418 36.35 -0.01 17.21
CA PRO A 418 37.20 0.23 18.37
C PRO A 418 36.49 0.99 19.50
N SER A 419 35.32 1.57 19.21
CA SER A 419 34.45 2.22 20.21
C SER A 419 33.74 1.21 21.12
N GLY A 420 33.51 -0.03 20.65
CA GLY A 420 32.85 -1.12 21.38
C GLY A 420 33.71 -2.38 21.50
N PHE A 421 33.23 -3.51 20.95
CA PHE A 421 33.87 -4.83 21.07
C PHE A 421 35.22 -4.93 20.36
N GLY A 422 35.44 -4.16 19.29
CA GLY A 422 36.72 -4.08 18.57
C GLY A 422 37.88 -3.48 19.37
N ARG A 423 37.63 -3.02 20.61
CA ARG A 423 38.66 -2.61 21.56
C ARG A 423 39.54 -3.78 22.01
N ASN A 424 38.98 -4.98 22.09
CA ASN A 424 39.78 -6.18 22.36
C ASN A 424 40.46 -6.63 21.07
N LYS A 425 41.80 -6.49 21.01
CA LYS A 425 42.59 -6.86 19.84
C LYS A 425 42.37 -8.32 19.40
N ALA A 426 42.19 -9.25 20.35
CA ALA A 426 41.94 -10.65 20.02
C ALA A 426 40.57 -10.85 19.34
N PHE A 427 39.55 -10.10 19.77
CA PHE A 427 38.22 -10.11 19.14
C PHE A 427 38.25 -9.43 17.77
N HIS A 428 38.94 -8.29 17.66
CA HIS A 428 39.10 -7.56 16.41
C HIS A 428 39.83 -8.40 15.35
N ASP A 429 40.93 -9.06 15.72
CA ASP A 429 41.73 -9.85 14.77
C ASP A 429 41.05 -11.17 14.38
N LEU A 430 40.15 -11.69 15.24
CA LEU A 430 39.30 -12.86 14.94
C LEU A 430 38.18 -12.49 13.95
N LEU A 431 37.48 -11.38 14.18
CA LEU A 431 36.32 -10.97 13.38
C LEU A 431 36.72 -10.25 12.09
N PHE A 432 37.81 -9.48 12.12
CA PHE A 432 38.32 -8.67 11.01
C PHE A 432 39.79 -8.99 10.71
N PRO A 433 40.10 -10.19 10.19
CA PRO A 433 41.44 -10.49 9.73
C PRO A 433 41.83 -9.50 8.60
N GLY A 434 43.11 -9.12 8.51
CA GLY A 434 43.57 -8.08 7.56
C GLY A 434 43.19 -8.34 6.10
N LYS A 435 43.11 -9.61 5.67
CA LYS A 435 42.62 -9.98 4.33
C LYS A 435 41.12 -9.75 4.17
N GLY A 436 40.33 -9.99 5.21
CA GLY A 436 38.88 -9.74 5.23
C GLY A 436 38.56 -8.24 5.17
N LEU A 437 39.37 -7.40 5.82
CA LEU A 437 39.23 -5.94 5.74
C LEU A 437 39.42 -5.43 4.31
N MET A 438 40.40 -5.94 3.56
CA MET A 438 40.57 -5.57 2.15
C MET A 438 39.34 -5.94 1.30
N VAL A 439 38.74 -7.10 1.54
CA VAL A 439 37.51 -7.50 0.84
C VAL A 439 36.37 -6.53 1.18
N LEU A 440 36.22 -6.19 2.46
CA LEU A 440 35.16 -5.30 2.93
C LEU A 440 35.31 -3.87 2.37
N ASP A 441 36.54 -3.37 2.24
CA ASP A 441 36.83 -2.09 1.56
C ASP A 441 36.52 -2.14 0.05
N VAL A 442 36.71 -3.29 -0.62
CA VAL A 442 36.30 -3.46 -2.03
C VAL A 442 34.78 -3.45 -2.17
N TYR A 443 34.06 -4.14 -1.29
CA TYR A 443 32.59 -4.11 -1.25
C TYR A 443 32.07 -2.68 -0.96
N GLU A 444 32.72 -1.93 -0.08
CA GLU A 444 32.43 -0.51 0.19
C GLU A 444 32.49 0.31 -1.10
N ILE A 445 33.60 0.20 -1.84
CA ILE A 445 33.83 0.98 -3.07
C ILE A 445 32.83 0.58 -4.17
N VAL A 446 32.62 -0.72 -4.40
CA VAL A 446 31.67 -1.23 -5.41
C VAL A 446 30.24 -0.80 -5.06
N GLY A 447 29.85 -0.92 -3.80
CA GLY A 447 28.56 -0.48 -3.30
C GLY A 447 28.31 1.00 -3.53
N LEU A 448 29.32 1.82 -3.20
CA LEU A 448 29.25 3.25 -3.38
C LEU A 448 29.18 3.65 -4.86
N ILE A 449 29.94 3.00 -5.75
CA ILE A 449 29.91 3.25 -7.19
C ILE A 449 28.49 3.05 -7.75
N LEU A 450 27.87 1.90 -7.44
CA LEU A 450 26.51 1.59 -7.91
C LEU A 450 25.45 2.49 -7.25
N PHE A 451 25.59 2.79 -5.96
CA PHE A 451 24.71 3.70 -5.25
C PHE A 451 24.75 5.11 -5.85
N CYS A 452 25.94 5.67 -6.05
CA CYS A 452 26.10 7.00 -6.64
C CYS A 452 25.63 7.05 -8.09
N PHE A 453 25.80 5.95 -8.84
CA PHE A 453 25.23 5.81 -10.17
C PHE A 453 23.69 5.90 -10.14
N LEU A 454 23.02 5.14 -9.26
CA LEU A 454 21.57 5.18 -9.09
C LEU A 454 21.05 6.57 -8.67
N ILE A 455 21.80 7.27 -7.82
CA ILE A 455 21.52 8.68 -7.50
C ILE A 455 21.55 9.54 -8.76
N GLY A 456 22.59 9.38 -9.59
CA GLY A 456 22.69 10.08 -10.86
C GLY A 456 21.51 9.80 -11.79
N VAL A 457 21.03 8.55 -11.86
CA VAL A 457 19.88 8.15 -12.69
C VAL A 457 18.58 8.84 -12.25
N ARG A 458 18.38 8.98 -10.92
CA ARG A 458 17.19 9.62 -10.35
C ARG A 458 17.20 11.14 -10.46
N THR A 459 18.39 11.73 -10.63
CA THR A 459 18.64 13.17 -10.64
C THR A 459 18.19 13.79 -11.98
N ASP A 460 17.16 14.65 -11.95
CA ASP A 460 16.67 15.34 -13.15
C ASP A 460 17.21 16.78 -13.25
N PHE A 461 18.17 17.01 -14.14
CA PHE A 461 18.73 18.35 -14.37
C PHE A 461 17.75 19.35 -15.00
N ALA A 462 16.63 18.88 -15.57
CA ALA A 462 15.59 19.78 -16.05
C ALA A 462 14.94 20.57 -14.91
N VAL A 463 15.12 20.14 -13.66
CA VAL A 463 14.71 20.88 -12.45
C VAL A 463 15.43 22.22 -12.38
N VAL A 464 16.75 22.26 -12.62
CA VAL A 464 17.53 23.49 -12.57
C VAL A 464 17.10 24.47 -13.66
N LYS A 465 16.75 23.97 -14.84
CA LYS A 465 16.23 24.81 -15.95
C LYS A 465 14.84 25.39 -15.66
N ARG A 466 14.03 24.68 -14.88
CA ARG A 466 12.68 25.09 -14.49
C ARG A 466 12.64 25.83 -13.15
N ALA A 467 13.76 25.86 -12.44
CA ALA A 467 13.86 26.46 -11.12
C ALA A 467 13.56 27.96 -11.21
N GLY A 468 12.69 28.44 -10.32
CA GLY A 468 12.41 29.86 -10.19
C GLY A 468 13.62 30.63 -9.65
N ARG A 469 13.59 31.96 -9.81
CA ARG A 469 14.62 32.86 -9.26
C ARG A 469 14.81 32.68 -7.76
N LEU A 470 13.72 32.40 -7.04
CA LEU A 470 13.73 32.11 -5.61
C LEU A 470 14.61 30.89 -5.28
N SER A 471 14.37 29.74 -5.92
CA SER A 471 15.16 28.52 -5.68
C SER A 471 16.63 28.68 -6.02
N LEU A 472 16.94 29.46 -7.07
CA LEU A 472 18.32 29.80 -7.42
C LEU A 472 19.00 30.61 -6.31
N ALA A 473 18.33 31.64 -5.80
CA ALA A 473 18.85 32.47 -4.72
C ALA A 473 19.07 31.65 -3.44
N ILE A 474 18.09 30.83 -3.04
CA ILE A 474 18.19 29.96 -1.86
C ILE A 474 19.34 28.96 -2.02
N GLY A 475 19.42 28.24 -3.15
CA GLY A 475 20.44 27.20 -3.36
C GLY A 475 21.87 27.73 -3.36
N VAL A 476 22.11 28.88 -4.01
CA VAL A 476 23.43 29.52 -4.05
C VAL A 476 23.78 30.14 -2.69
N ALA A 477 22.84 30.85 -2.05
CA ALA A 477 23.08 31.47 -0.76
C ALA A 477 23.34 30.44 0.34
N SER A 478 22.56 29.35 0.36
CA SER A 478 22.69 28.27 1.37
C SER A 478 24.00 27.49 1.25
N PHE A 479 24.72 27.59 0.14
CA PHE A 479 26.08 27.05 0.00
C PHE A 479 27.15 28.09 0.36
N LEU A 480 27.06 29.30 -0.20
CA LEU A 480 28.11 30.33 -0.04
C LEU A 480 28.15 30.95 1.37
N VAL A 481 26.99 31.23 1.97
CA VAL A 481 26.91 31.93 3.26
C VAL A 481 27.51 31.10 4.40
N PRO A 482 27.13 29.81 4.61
CA PRO A 482 27.76 28.99 5.65
C PRO A 482 29.27 28.82 5.44
N MET A 483 29.70 28.66 4.19
CA MET A 483 31.11 28.53 3.85
C MET A 483 31.90 29.78 4.26
N LEU A 484 31.40 30.98 3.93
CA LEU A 484 32.03 32.25 4.30
C LEU A 484 32.05 32.46 5.82
N ILE A 485 30.94 32.19 6.49
CA ILE A 485 30.84 32.32 7.96
C ILE A 485 31.86 31.43 8.65
N ASN A 486 31.99 30.16 8.23
CA ASN A 486 32.94 29.23 8.83
C ASN A 486 34.41 29.59 8.54
N ILE A 487 34.72 30.12 7.35
CA ILE A 487 36.07 30.62 7.04
C ILE A 487 36.42 31.81 7.94
N ILE A 488 35.50 32.77 8.09
CA ILE A 488 35.69 33.93 8.99
C ILE A 488 35.88 33.45 10.44
N MET A 489 35.07 32.49 10.88
CA MET A 489 35.18 31.92 12.23
C MET A 489 36.53 31.23 12.45
N LEU A 490 37.04 30.51 11.45
CA LEU A 490 38.37 29.90 11.50
C LEU A 490 39.48 30.93 11.67
N ASP A 491 39.41 32.06 10.96
CA ASP A 491 40.40 33.14 11.09
C ASP A 491 40.32 33.83 12.46
N VAL A 492 39.11 34.02 13.00
CA VAL A 492 38.92 34.52 14.38
C VAL A 492 39.53 33.57 15.41
N PHE A 493 39.31 32.26 15.29
CA PHE A 493 39.91 31.27 16.19
C PHE A 493 41.43 31.19 16.07
N ARG A 494 41.99 31.38 14.87
CA ARG A 494 43.45 31.45 14.66
C ARG A 494 44.09 32.62 15.40
N ILE A 495 43.38 33.74 15.52
CA ILE A 495 43.86 34.92 16.25
C ILE A 495 43.74 34.70 17.77
N GLY A 496 42.62 34.11 18.22
CA GLY A 496 42.31 33.97 19.65
C GLY A 496 42.91 32.75 20.35
N THR A 497 43.29 31.70 19.64
CA THR A 497 43.71 30.42 20.24
C THR A 497 44.94 29.80 19.53
N LYS A 498 45.86 29.22 20.31
CA LYS A 498 46.96 28.41 19.76
C LYS A 498 46.42 27.06 19.31
N MET A 499 46.24 26.87 18.00
CA MET A 499 45.78 25.62 17.39
C MET A 499 46.93 24.89 16.67
N ASP A 500 46.89 23.57 16.72
CA ASP A 500 47.79 22.72 15.94
C ASP A 500 47.53 22.92 14.43
N LYS A 501 48.60 22.96 13.64
CA LYS A 501 48.51 23.22 12.18
C LYS A 501 47.68 22.14 11.44
N SER A 502 47.77 20.88 11.88
CA SER A 502 46.97 19.76 11.35
C SER A 502 45.48 19.94 11.63
N PHE A 503 45.15 20.32 12.87
CA PHE A 503 43.77 20.55 13.28
C PHE A 503 43.16 21.77 12.58
N SER A 504 43.91 22.87 12.43
CA SER A 504 43.43 24.04 11.68
C SER A 504 43.19 23.74 10.19
N SER A 505 44.01 22.88 9.58
CA SER A 505 43.76 22.41 8.21
C SER A 505 42.54 21.50 8.14
N SER A 506 42.34 20.63 9.13
CA SER A 506 41.15 19.78 9.24
C SER A 506 39.87 20.60 9.37
N LEU A 507 39.86 21.65 10.20
CA LEU A 507 38.71 22.54 10.39
C LEU A 507 38.29 23.27 9.10
N TYR A 508 39.25 23.68 8.27
CA TYR A 508 38.94 24.28 6.97
C TYR A 508 38.22 23.30 6.03
N ASN A 509 38.63 22.02 6.03
CA ASN A 509 37.98 21.00 5.22
C ASN A 509 36.60 20.63 5.75
N ILE A 510 36.41 20.58 7.08
CA ILE A 510 35.07 20.41 7.67
C ILE A 510 34.17 21.56 7.27
N ALA A 511 34.63 22.81 7.35
CA ALA A 511 33.83 23.98 6.99
C ALA A 511 33.30 23.89 5.55
N HIS A 512 34.08 23.32 4.63
CA HIS A 512 33.67 23.07 3.25
C HIS A 512 32.65 21.92 3.14
N ILE A 513 32.88 20.81 3.83
CA ILE A 513 31.96 19.65 3.85
C ILE A 513 30.61 20.04 4.48
N GLU A 514 30.62 20.78 5.58
CA GLU A 514 29.40 21.23 6.27
C GLU A 514 28.59 22.23 5.46
N ALA A 515 29.21 22.98 4.55
CA ALA A 515 28.51 23.86 3.63
C ALA A 515 27.84 23.11 2.46
N MET A 516 28.19 21.84 2.23
CA MET A 516 27.60 21.05 1.15
C MET A 516 26.09 20.85 1.36
N ILE A 517 25.38 20.78 0.23
CA ILE A 517 23.95 20.46 0.21
C ILE A 517 23.78 19.22 -0.64
N ASN A 518 23.07 18.23 -0.11
CA ASN A 518 22.87 16.94 -0.75
C ASN A 518 21.41 16.78 -1.21
N TYR A 519 21.19 16.92 -2.51
CA TYR A 519 19.88 16.74 -3.14
C TYR A 519 19.24 15.37 -2.84
N GLN A 520 20.03 14.29 -2.78
CA GLN A 520 19.47 12.95 -2.56
C GLN A 520 18.92 12.79 -1.14
N ALA A 521 19.68 13.21 -0.13
CA ALA A 521 19.24 13.16 1.25
C ALA A 521 17.94 13.95 1.42
N MET A 522 17.90 15.14 0.81
CA MET A 522 16.72 15.99 0.80
C MET A 522 15.51 15.34 0.11
N SER A 523 15.71 14.72 -1.05
CA SER A 523 14.66 14.02 -1.78
C SER A 523 14.09 12.84 -1.00
N ASN A 524 14.94 12.06 -0.35
CA ASN A 524 14.51 10.94 0.51
C ASN A 524 13.69 11.45 1.70
N ILE A 525 14.16 12.49 2.40
CA ILE A 525 13.45 13.05 3.57
C ILE A 525 12.09 13.63 3.16
N LEU A 526 12.03 14.39 2.07
CA LEU A 526 10.75 14.91 1.58
C LEU A 526 9.79 13.80 1.13
N THR A 527 10.32 12.71 0.57
CA THR A 527 9.50 11.54 0.20
C THR A 527 8.94 10.85 1.45
N ASN A 528 9.77 10.66 2.47
CA ASN A 528 9.38 10.08 3.74
C ASN A 528 8.35 10.94 4.50
N LEU A 529 8.45 12.27 4.37
CA LEU A 529 7.52 13.22 4.95
C LEU A 529 6.28 13.47 4.05
N LYS A 530 6.19 12.83 2.88
CA LYS A 530 5.13 13.06 1.86
C LYS A 530 5.02 14.53 1.41
N LEU A 531 6.12 15.26 1.44
CA LEU A 531 6.21 16.69 1.12
C LEU A 531 6.64 16.99 -0.31
N VAL A 532 7.00 15.98 -1.09
CA VAL A 532 7.61 16.13 -2.43
C VAL A 532 6.74 16.98 -3.37
N ASN A 533 5.41 16.81 -3.27
CA ASN A 533 4.42 17.52 -4.08
C ASN A 533 4.04 18.89 -3.51
N SER A 534 4.46 19.25 -2.29
CA SER A 534 4.17 20.56 -1.70
C SER A 534 4.95 21.68 -2.38
N GLU A 535 4.44 22.92 -2.34
CA GLU A 535 5.17 24.09 -2.83
C GLU A 535 6.53 24.23 -2.14
N LEU A 536 6.54 24.05 -0.82
CA LEU A 536 7.73 23.96 0.02
C LEU A 536 8.71 22.90 -0.51
N GLY A 537 8.23 21.68 -0.73
CA GLY A 537 9.03 20.56 -1.21
C GLY A 537 9.63 20.81 -2.59
N ARG A 538 8.85 21.38 -3.53
CA ARG A 538 9.35 21.76 -4.86
C ARG A 538 10.44 22.83 -4.80
N VAL A 539 10.26 23.86 -3.97
CA VAL A 539 11.28 24.90 -3.75
C VAL A 539 12.54 24.29 -3.13
N ALA A 540 12.38 23.41 -2.14
CA ALA A 540 13.52 22.84 -1.44
C ALA A 540 14.29 21.79 -2.29
N LEU A 541 13.60 20.99 -3.12
CA LEU A 541 14.23 20.08 -4.09
C LEU A 541 15.00 20.83 -5.17
N SER A 542 14.40 21.88 -5.74
CA SER A 542 15.07 22.70 -6.76
C SER A 542 16.26 23.47 -6.18
N SER A 543 16.13 24.00 -4.96
CA SER A 543 17.22 24.69 -4.25
C SER A 543 18.36 23.74 -3.87
N SER A 544 18.05 22.54 -3.37
CA SER A 544 19.06 21.54 -3.00
C SER A 544 19.82 20.98 -4.21
N MET A 545 19.15 20.83 -5.37
CA MET A 545 19.82 20.48 -6.62
C MET A 545 20.84 21.56 -7.01
N ILE A 546 20.44 22.83 -6.99
CA ILE A 546 21.34 23.96 -7.30
C ILE A 546 22.52 24.01 -6.31
N GLY A 547 22.25 23.84 -5.02
CA GLY A 547 23.29 23.73 -3.98
C GLY A 547 24.24 22.55 -4.20
N SER A 548 23.73 21.40 -4.66
CA SER A 548 24.54 20.23 -5.03
C SER A 548 25.45 20.53 -6.21
N LEU A 549 24.97 21.28 -7.22
CA LEU A 549 25.81 21.73 -8.34
C LEU A 549 26.91 22.68 -7.89
N CYS A 550 26.59 23.65 -7.03
CA CYS A 550 27.59 24.53 -6.44
C CYS A 550 28.66 23.72 -5.69
N THR A 551 28.24 22.72 -4.92
CA THR A 551 29.12 21.79 -4.22
C THR A 551 30.07 21.07 -5.17
N TRP A 552 29.55 20.45 -6.25
CA TRP A 552 30.36 19.72 -7.21
C TRP A 552 31.33 20.63 -7.98
N ILE A 553 30.88 21.81 -8.39
CA ILE A 553 31.73 22.82 -9.05
C ILE A 553 32.85 23.26 -8.10
N SER A 554 32.55 23.50 -6.82
CA SER A 554 33.56 23.88 -5.83
C SER A 554 34.59 22.77 -5.59
N ALA A 555 34.16 21.50 -5.55
CA ALA A 555 35.05 20.35 -5.38
C ALA A 555 35.99 20.18 -6.58
N LEU A 556 35.48 20.34 -7.81
CA LEU A 556 36.29 20.32 -9.03
C LEU A 556 37.30 21.47 -9.08
N LEU A 557 36.87 22.68 -8.70
CA LEU A 557 37.74 23.85 -8.66
C LEU A 557 38.87 23.65 -7.63
N ARG A 558 38.55 23.16 -6.43
CA ARG A 558 39.53 22.88 -5.38
C ARG A 558 40.61 21.90 -5.86
N LYS A 559 40.20 20.81 -6.52
CA LYS A 559 41.17 19.83 -7.04
C LYS A 559 42.05 20.42 -8.14
N THR A 560 41.49 21.30 -8.98
CA THR A 560 42.24 22.01 -10.02
C THR A 560 43.30 22.95 -9.42
N VAL A 561 42.95 23.69 -8.35
CA VAL A 561 43.89 24.55 -7.63
C VAL A 561 45.00 23.73 -6.97
N GLU A 562 44.66 22.58 -6.39
CA GLU A 562 45.61 21.65 -5.78
C GLU A 562 46.61 21.08 -6.81
N ASP A 563 46.12 20.69 -7.99
CA ASP A 563 46.97 20.25 -9.10
C ASP A 563 47.89 21.39 -9.57
N ALA A 564 47.37 22.62 -9.66
CA ALA A 564 48.16 23.80 -10.06
C ALA A 564 49.30 24.12 -9.07
N ALA A 565 49.08 23.87 -7.78
CA ALA A 565 50.09 24.08 -6.74
C ALA A 565 51.30 23.11 -6.85
N GLN A 566 51.16 21.98 -7.55
CA GLN A 566 52.25 21.02 -7.77
C GLN A 566 53.21 21.40 -8.92
N GLY A 567 52.93 22.49 -9.66
CA GLY A 567 53.93 23.21 -10.45
C GLY A 567 54.17 22.78 -11.90
N LEU A 568 53.49 21.75 -12.45
CA LEU A 568 53.66 21.33 -13.85
C LEU A 568 52.43 21.65 -14.72
N ALA A 569 52.47 22.80 -15.40
CA ALA A 569 51.37 23.34 -16.21
C ALA A 569 50.83 22.38 -17.29
N LEU A 570 51.68 21.55 -17.89
CA LEU A 570 51.28 20.59 -18.91
C LEU A 570 50.42 19.45 -18.32
N LEU A 571 50.80 18.93 -17.14
CA LEU A 571 50.02 17.89 -16.45
C LEU A 571 48.70 18.45 -15.95
N THR A 572 48.67 19.69 -15.45
CA THR A 572 47.43 20.34 -15.01
C THR A 572 46.48 20.54 -16.18
N LEU A 573 46.98 20.98 -17.35
CA LEU A 573 46.18 21.13 -18.55
C LEU A 573 45.66 19.77 -19.05
N ALA A 574 46.51 18.74 -19.05
CA ALA A 574 46.11 17.37 -19.40
C ALA A 574 45.00 16.85 -18.47
N ARG A 575 45.16 17.00 -17.14
CA ARG A 575 44.15 16.61 -16.15
C ARG A 575 42.85 17.39 -16.34
N VAL A 576 42.89 18.70 -16.55
CA VAL A 576 41.69 19.51 -16.82
C VAL A 576 41.00 19.04 -18.09
N SER A 577 41.75 18.82 -19.18
CA SER A 577 41.20 18.34 -20.45
C SER A 577 40.55 16.96 -20.33
N SER A 578 41.13 16.05 -19.52
CA SER A 578 40.55 14.73 -19.24
C SER A 578 39.18 14.82 -18.53
N ARG A 579 38.96 15.82 -17.66
CA ARG A 579 37.67 16.02 -16.99
C ARG A 579 36.58 16.45 -17.97
N PHE A 580 36.93 17.34 -18.91
CA PHE A 580 36.04 17.74 -19.98
C PHE A 580 35.76 16.59 -20.95
N LEU A 581 36.75 15.74 -21.23
CA LEU A 581 36.58 14.55 -22.07
C LEU A 581 35.57 13.58 -21.45
N LEU A 582 35.64 13.32 -20.15
CA LEU A 582 34.66 12.47 -19.45
C LEU A 582 33.22 12.98 -19.62
N LEU A 583 33.01 14.29 -19.41
CA LEU A 583 31.71 14.93 -19.62
C LEU A 583 31.26 14.82 -21.07
N ALA A 584 32.17 15.07 -22.03
CA ALA A 584 31.86 14.98 -23.44
C ALA A 584 31.45 13.56 -23.85
N VAL A 585 32.19 12.53 -23.42
CA VAL A 585 31.87 11.13 -23.68
C VAL A 585 30.52 10.75 -23.07
N ALA A 586 30.24 11.15 -21.83
CA ALA A 586 28.97 10.85 -21.18
C ALA A 586 27.76 11.42 -21.95
N PHE A 587 27.82 12.69 -22.36
CA PHE A 587 26.68 13.35 -23.00
C PHE A 587 26.59 13.20 -24.52
N PHE A 588 27.71 13.07 -25.23
CA PHE A 588 27.73 12.99 -26.71
C PHE A 588 27.92 11.58 -27.25
N LEU A 589 28.43 10.62 -26.47
CA LEU A 589 28.57 9.22 -26.90
C LEU A 589 27.59 8.30 -26.17
N ILE A 590 27.68 8.24 -24.84
CA ILE A 590 26.91 7.29 -24.03
C ILE A 590 25.41 7.61 -24.09
N ARG A 591 25.03 8.88 -23.93
CA ARG A 591 23.62 9.31 -23.96
C ARG A 591 22.88 9.03 -25.28
N PRO A 592 23.44 9.31 -26.48
CA PRO A 592 22.83 8.91 -27.74
C PRO A 592 22.66 7.40 -27.90
N ILE A 593 23.64 6.60 -27.44
CA ILE A 593 23.52 5.13 -27.47
C ILE A 593 22.37 4.66 -26.57
N MET A 594 22.20 5.25 -25.39
CA MET A 594 21.06 4.94 -24.52
C MET A 594 19.70 5.33 -25.14
N PHE A 595 19.62 6.44 -25.86
CA PHE A 595 18.40 6.77 -26.63
C PHE A 595 18.13 5.76 -27.75
N TRP A 596 19.18 5.26 -28.40
CA TRP A 596 19.07 4.18 -29.36
C TRP A 596 18.56 2.88 -28.70
N MET A 597 19.06 2.53 -27.50
CA MET A 597 18.57 1.38 -26.73
C MET A 597 17.08 1.51 -26.37
N ILE A 598 16.63 2.72 -25.98
CA ILE A 598 15.21 3.00 -25.70
C ILE A 598 14.37 2.77 -26.96
N LYS A 599 14.79 3.28 -28.12
CA LYS A 599 14.05 3.11 -29.39
C LYS A 599 13.90 1.64 -29.80
N HIS A 600 14.86 0.79 -29.42
CA HIS A 600 14.84 -0.65 -29.69
C HIS A 600 14.20 -1.49 -28.58
N THR A 601 13.67 -0.87 -27.53
CA THR A 601 12.96 -1.53 -26.44
C THR A 601 11.45 -1.22 -26.57
N PRO A 602 10.57 -2.21 -26.79
CA PRO A 602 9.13 -1.98 -26.85
C PRO A 602 8.58 -1.54 -25.48
N GLU A 603 7.56 -0.66 -25.47
CA GLU A 603 7.06 0.06 -24.27
C GLU A 603 6.53 -0.85 -23.13
N GLU A 604 6.16 -2.10 -23.43
CA GLU A 604 5.54 -3.04 -22.47
C GLU A 604 6.46 -4.17 -21.99
N ARG A 605 7.75 -4.20 -22.38
CA ARG A 605 8.67 -5.27 -21.97
C ARG A 605 9.74 -4.79 -20.99
N MET A 606 10.09 -5.67 -20.06
CA MET A 606 11.23 -5.49 -19.16
C MET A 606 12.54 -5.29 -19.94
N LEU A 607 13.44 -4.48 -19.36
CA LEU A 607 14.79 -4.24 -19.87
C LEU A 607 15.57 -5.54 -20.08
N ARG A 608 16.13 -5.70 -21.29
CA ARG A 608 17.06 -6.79 -21.60
C ARG A 608 18.24 -6.77 -20.62
N GLU A 609 18.57 -7.92 -20.05
CA GLU A 609 19.66 -8.04 -19.07
C GLU A 609 21.02 -7.62 -19.63
N SER A 610 21.25 -7.86 -20.93
CA SER A 610 22.46 -7.40 -21.62
C SER A 610 22.66 -5.89 -21.56
N TYR A 611 21.59 -5.10 -21.55
CA TYR A 611 21.65 -3.64 -21.43
C TYR A 611 22.04 -3.20 -20.02
N VAL A 612 21.53 -3.88 -18.99
CA VAL A 612 21.90 -3.62 -17.58
C VAL A 612 23.38 -3.95 -17.35
N CYS A 613 23.84 -5.10 -17.86
CA CYS A 613 25.25 -5.49 -17.77
C CYS A 613 26.18 -4.50 -18.49
N ALA A 614 25.83 -4.08 -19.72
CA ALA A 614 26.62 -3.14 -20.49
C ALA A 614 26.76 -1.77 -19.78
N ILE A 615 25.66 -1.23 -19.25
CA ILE A 615 25.66 0.04 -18.52
C ILE A 615 26.49 -0.08 -17.24
N THR A 616 26.32 -1.18 -16.50
CA THR A 616 27.08 -1.42 -15.26
C THR A 616 28.59 -1.50 -15.53
N LEU A 617 29.00 -2.16 -16.62
CA LEU A 617 30.41 -2.18 -17.05
C LEU A 617 30.94 -0.79 -17.42
N TRP A 618 30.15 0.05 -18.08
CA TRP A 618 30.55 1.43 -18.37
C TRP A 618 30.72 2.27 -17.10
N VAL A 619 29.86 2.06 -16.09
CA VAL A 619 29.98 2.74 -14.80
C VAL A 619 31.31 2.39 -14.12
N PHE A 620 31.67 1.09 -14.07
CA PHE A 620 32.96 0.67 -13.51
C PHE A 620 34.16 1.18 -14.31
N ALA A 621 34.08 1.15 -15.65
CA ALA A 621 35.15 1.67 -16.50
C ALA A 621 35.37 3.18 -16.28
N ALA A 622 34.30 3.95 -16.08
CA ALA A 622 34.39 5.37 -15.80
C ALA A 622 34.88 5.70 -14.39
N ALA A 623 34.48 4.89 -13.40
CA ALA A 623 35.01 4.97 -12.03
C ALA A 623 36.54 4.81 -12.04
N LEU A 624 37.03 3.77 -12.74
CA LEU A 624 38.46 3.53 -12.92
C LEU A 624 39.15 4.67 -13.67
N TYR A 625 38.53 5.18 -14.75
CA TYR A 625 39.05 6.32 -15.50
C TYR A 625 39.20 7.56 -14.63
N SER A 626 38.21 7.89 -13.79
CA SER A 626 38.29 9.04 -12.89
C SER A 626 39.42 8.91 -11.87
N GLU A 627 39.63 7.72 -11.32
CA GLU A 627 40.67 7.49 -10.32
C GLU A 627 42.07 7.71 -10.90
N ILE A 628 42.31 7.22 -12.12
CA ILE A 628 43.57 7.44 -12.86
C ILE A 628 43.83 8.93 -13.09
N ASN A 629 42.78 9.74 -13.29
CA ASN A 629 42.88 11.18 -13.50
C ASN A 629 42.85 12.01 -12.18
N GLY A 630 42.88 11.34 -11.02
CA GLY A 630 42.88 11.98 -9.70
C GLY A 630 41.55 12.64 -9.32
N ILE A 631 40.45 12.23 -9.95
CA ILE A 631 39.08 12.63 -9.61
C ILE A 631 38.46 11.53 -8.75
N ASN A 632 37.67 11.90 -7.74
CA ASN A 632 36.95 10.90 -6.95
C ASN A 632 35.98 10.10 -7.84
N PRO A 633 36.02 8.75 -7.81
CA PRO A 633 35.13 7.86 -8.58
C PRO A 633 33.63 8.17 -8.45
N ILE A 634 33.21 8.72 -7.31
CA ILE A 634 31.81 9.11 -7.06
C ILE A 634 31.29 10.06 -8.15
N PHE A 635 32.12 11.01 -8.59
CA PHE A 635 31.69 12.03 -9.56
C PHE A 635 31.42 11.44 -10.95
N SER A 636 32.25 10.50 -11.41
CA SER A 636 32.06 9.90 -12.74
C SER A 636 30.82 9.01 -12.79
N CYS A 637 30.52 8.30 -11.69
CA CYS A 637 29.32 7.47 -11.56
C CYS A 637 28.05 8.33 -11.61
N ILE A 638 28.02 9.46 -10.89
CA ILE A 638 26.89 10.41 -10.93
C ILE A 638 26.74 11.01 -12.34
N ILE A 639 27.85 11.38 -13.00
CA ILE A 639 27.83 11.93 -14.38
C ILE A 639 27.21 10.94 -15.37
N ILE A 640 27.59 9.65 -15.30
CA ILE A 640 27.01 8.62 -16.17
C ILE A 640 25.56 8.36 -15.82
N GLY A 641 25.20 8.33 -14.53
CA GLY A 641 23.81 8.24 -14.09
C GLY A 641 22.96 9.38 -14.66
N MET A 642 23.45 10.62 -14.59
CA MET A 642 22.77 11.80 -15.17
C MET A 642 22.67 11.77 -16.70
N ALA A 643 23.55 11.02 -17.37
CA ALA A 643 23.47 10.83 -18.81
C ALA A 643 22.30 9.91 -19.20
N VAL A 644 21.84 9.03 -18.29
CA VAL A 644 20.71 8.12 -18.51
C VAL A 644 19.44 8.94 -18.76
N PRO A 645 18.73 8.71 -19.88
CA PRO A 645 17.45 9.38 -20.12
C PRO A 645 16.41 8.94 -19.08
N GLY A 646 15.89 9.89 -18.30
CA GLY A 646 14.92 9.59 -17.24
C GLY A 646 13.56 9.12 -17.76
N GLY A 647 12.90 8.25 -16.98
CA GLY A 647 11.61 7.62 -17.27
C GLY A 647 11.72 6.19 -17.86
N PRO A 648 10.59 5.50 -18.06
CA PRO A 648 10.56 4.16 -18.65
C PRO A 648 10.96 4.14 -20.14
N PRO A 649 11.48 3.01 -20.65
CA PRO A 649 11.74 1.76 -19.93
C PRO A 649 13.13 1.69 -19.28
N LEU A 650 14.08 2.57 -19.67
CA LEU A 650 15.50 2.39 -19.32
C LEU A 650 15.84 2.80 -17.88
N ALA A 651 15.51 4.02 -17.45
CA ALA A 651 15.87 4.49 -16.11
C ALA A 651 15.09 3.73 -15.03
N SER A 652 13.80 3.49 -15.27
CA SER A 652 12.93 2.75 -14.33
C SER A 652 13.42 1.32 -14.12
N GLY A 653 13.62 0.53 -15.18
CA GLY A 653 14.02 -0.87 -15.01
C GLY A 653 15.47 -1.04 -14.56
N LEU A 654 16.32 -0.02 -14.72
CA LEU A 654 17.67 -0.03 -14.14
C LEU A 654 17.63 0.20 -12.63
N VAL A 655 16.80 1.15 -12.17
CA VAL A 655 16.54 1.37 -10.75
C VAL A 655 15.93 0.12 -10.14
N GLU A 656 14.87 -0.44 -10.73
CA GLU A 656 14.19 -1.64 -10.23
C GLU A 656 15.13 -2.86 -10.06
N LYS A 657 16.02 -3.10 -11.04
CA LYS A 657 16.95 -4.25 -11.01
C LYS A 657 18.14 -4.06 -10.07
N LEU A 658 18.70 -2.86 -9.98
CA LEU A 658 19.91 -2.61 -9.18
C LEU A 658 19.61 -2.17 -7.75
N GLU A 659 18.52 -1.44 -7.52
CA GLU A 659 18.21 -0.84 -6.22
C GLU A 659 18.07 -1.88 -5.12
N SER A 660 17.30 -2.95 -5.35
CA SER A 660 17.08 -3.97 -4.33
C SER A 660 18.39 -4.58 -3.84
N PHE A 661 19.32 -4.85 -4.75
CA PHE A 661 20.65 -5.38 -4.40
C PHE A 661 21.52 -4.33 -3.70
N VAL A 662 21.56 -3.11 -4.23
CA VAL A 662 22.38 -2.01 -3.66
C VAL A 662 21.90 -1.67 -2.26
N SER A 663 20.59 -1.50 -2.06
CA SER A 663 20.00 -1.10 -0.77
C SER A 663 19.97 -2.24 0.25
N ALA A 664 19.75 -3.49 -0.15
CA ALA A 664 19.68 -4.59 0.82
C ALA A 664 21.06 -5.08 1.28
N VAL A 665 22.08 -5.03 0.42
CA VAL A 665 23.38 -5.67 0.67
C VAL A 665 24.52 -4.65 0.75
N LEU A 666 24.67 -3.82 -0.27
CA LEU A 666 25.85 -2.97 -0.42
C LEU A 666 25.84 -1.74 0.50
N LEU A 667 24.68 -1.12 0.70
CA LEU A 667 24.52 0.07 1.52
C LEU A 667 24.71 -0.20 3.03
N PRO A 668 24.13 -1.26 3.62
CA PRO A 668 24.38 -1.59 5.02
C PRO A 668 25.85 -1.97 5.27
N SER A 669 26.48 -2.67 4.31
CA SER A 669 27.91 -3.02 4.38
C SER A 669 28.80 -1.77 4.41
N PHE A 670 28.47 -0.78 3.59
CA PHE A 670 29.13 0.52 3.57
C PHE A 670 28.96 1.25 4.92
N ALA A 671 27.73 1.36 5.43
CA ALA A 671 27.45 2.02 6.70
C ALA A 671 28.19 1.34 7.87
N ALA A 672 28.23 0.01 7.89
CA ALA A 672 28.96 -0.76 8.90
C ALA A 672 30.48 -0.53 8.84
N ASN A 673 31.09 -0.43 7.65
CA ASN A 673 32.54 -0.19 7.56
C ASN A 673 32.92 1.21 8.06
N ILE A 674 32.08 2.21 7.78
CA ILE A 674 32.31 3.57 8.27
C ILE A 674 32.16 3.60 9.78
N GLY A 675 31.10 3.00 10.32
CA GLY A 675 30.91 2.87 11.77
C GLY A 675 32.12 2.23 12.45
N ARG A 676 32.72 1.20 11.83
CA ARG A 676 33.93 0.54 12.34
C ARG A 676 35.14 1.47 12.46
N LYS A 677 35.27 2.51 11.62
CA LYS A 677 36.41 3.46 11.67
C LYS A 677 36.27 4.49 12.80
N VAL A 678 35.06 4.67 13.34
CA VAL A 678 34.74 5.64 14.41
C VAL A 678 35.35 5.20 15.74
N ASN A 679 36.13 6.08 16.37
CA ASN A 679 36.77 5.82 17.66
C ASN A 679 36.52 6.95 18.67
N ILE A 680 35.47 6.79 19.49
CA ILE A 680 34.99 7.80 20.45
C ILE A 680 36.08 8.16 21.49
N TYR A 681 36.98 7.23 21.83
CA TYR A 681 38.01 7.45 22.84
C TYR A 681 39.13 8.40 22.40
N LEU A 682 39.24 8.71 21.10
CA LEU A 682 40.20 9.68 20.59
C LEU A 682 39.74 11.14 20.78
N VAL A 683 38.47 11.36 21.14
CA VAL A 683 37.84 12.68 21.13
C VAL A 683 38.25 13.50 22.36
N ARG A 684 38.94 14.63 22.13
CA ARG A 684 39.23 15.62 23.17
C ARG A 684 38.06 16.62 23.30
N PRO A 685 37.62 16.96 24.53
CA PRO A 685 36.50 17.89 24.75
C PRO A 685 36.66 19.27 24.08
N ARG A 686 37.89 19.78 24.00
CA ARG A 686 38.17 21.08 23.34
C ARG A 686 37.96 21.01 21.83
N HIS A 687 38.44 19.94 21.19
CA HIS A 687 38.27 19.74 19.75
C HIS A 687 36.80 19.47 19.42
N PHE A 688 36.11 18.69 20.27
CA PHE A 688 34.67 18.50 20.18
C PHE A 688 33.90 19.83 20.19
N ALA A 689 34.13 20.68 21.19
CA ALA A 689 33.44 21.98 21.28
C ALA A 689 33.74 22.92 20.10
N MET A 690 34.97 22.90 19.57
CA MET A 690 35.33 23.69 18.39
C MET A 690 34.64 23.19 17.12
N VAL A 691 34.71 21.89 16.83
CA VAL A 691 34.06 21.31 15.65
C VAL A 691 32.55 21.49 15.74
N GLU A 692 31.95 21.25 16.90
CA GLU A 692 30.51 21.41 17.12
C GLU A 692 30.05 22.86 16.90
N GLY A 693 30.82 23.84 17.40
CA GLY A 693 30.55 25.25 17.14
C GLY A 693 30.52 25.59 15.64
N PHE A 694 31.39 24.99 14.83
CA PHE A 694 31.38 25.16 13.37
C PHE A 694 30.15 24.54 12.71
N VAL A 695 29.74 23.34 13.16
CA VAL A 695 28.57 22.66 12.60
C VAL A 695 27.29 23.44 12.92
N ILE A 696 27.09 23.84 14.18
CA ILE A 696 25.93 24.66 14.59
C ILE A 696 25.91 25.98 13.81
N LEU A 697 27.06 26.64 13.68
CA LEU A 697 27.15 27.90 12.95
C LEU A 697 26.85 27.72 11.45
N ALA A 698 27.26 26.60 10.85
CA ALA A 698 26.91 26.25 9.48
C ALA A 698 25.40 26.07 9.32
N ILE A 699 24.75 25.34 10.24
CA ILE A 699 23.29 25.10 10.24
C ILE A 699 22.54 26.43 10.39
N CYS A 700 22.93 27.27 11.35
CA CYS A 700 22.34 28.61 11.50
C CYS A 700 22.55 29.47 10.24
N GLY A 701 23.75 29.41 9.65
CA GLY A 701 24.06 30.07 8.39
C GLY A 701 23.15 29.63 7.25
N LYS A 702 22.86 28.32 7.12
CA LYS A 702 21.96 27.76 6.10
C LYS A 702 20.53 28.26 6.30
N ILE A 703 20.04 28.22 7.54
CA ILE A 703 18.69 28.69 7.88
C ILE A 703 18.53 30.18 7.54
N VAL A 704 19.48 31.02 7.95
CA VAL A 704 19.43 32.46 7.62
C VAL A 704 19.53 32.69 6.11
N ALA A 705 20.42 31.96 5.43
CA ALA A 705 20.62 32.09 4.00
C ALA A 705 19.40 31.66 3.16
N SER A 706 18.59 30.71 3.66
CA SER A 706 17.33 30.34 3.01
C SER A 706 16.19 31.29 3.37
N MET A 707 16.15 31.81 4.60
CA MET A 707 15.07 32.69 5.08
C MET A 707 15.08 34.06 4.41
N VAL A 708 16.25 34.69 4.25
CA VAL A 708 16.36 36.06 3.70
C VAL A 708 15.77 36.18 2.28
N PRO A 709 16.15 35.32 1.30
CA PRO A 709 15.48 35.31 0.01
C PRO A 709 14.00 34.97 0.14
N SER A 710 13.64 33.94 0.90
CA SER A 710 12.24 33.48 0.97
C SER A 710 11.26 34.53 1.50
N MET A 711 11.67 35.35 2.47
CA MET A 711 10.87 36.46 2.98
C MET A 711 10.72 37.59 1.96
N TYR A 712 11.75 37.85 1.15
CA TYR A 712 11.67 38.84 0.06
C TYR A 712 10.61 38.45 -1.00
N TRP A 713 10.39 37.15 -1.20
CA TRP A 713 9.35 36.60 -2.08
C TRP A 713 8.03 36.26 -1.36
N HIS A 714 7.79 36.84 -0.17
CA HIS A 714 6.54 36.73 0.61
C HIS A 714 6.14 35.30 1.04
N MET A 715 7.10 34.39 1.20
CA MET A 715 6.83 33.06 1.77
C MET A 715 6.63 33.17 3.29
N PRO A 716 5.64 32.48 3.90
CA PRO A 716 5.35 32.62 5.33
C PRO A 716 6.52 32.12 6.19
N PHE A 717 6.75 32.78 7.33
CA PHE A 717 7.93 32.56 8.18
C PHE A 717 8.18 31.08 8.51
N ARG A 718 7.13 30.33 8.88
CA ARG A 718 7.23 28.91 9.22
C ARG A 718 7.79 28.07 8.06
N ASP A 719 7.28 28.30 6.86
CA ASP A 719 7.71 27.58 5.66
C ASP A 719 9.15 27.94 5.30
N THR A 720 9.55 29.21 5.44
CA THR A 720 10.94 29.63 5.21
C THR A 720 11.94 28.97 6.16
N PHE A 721 11.55 28.83 7.44
CA PHE A 721 12.35 28.14 8.45
C PHE A 721 12.42 26.64 8.17
N LEU A 722 11.31 26.02 7.76
CA LEU A 722 11.25 24.61 7.34
C LEU A 722 12.18 24.34 6.15
N VAL A 723 12.21 25.18 5.11
CA VAL A 723 13.16 25.04 3.99
C VAL A 723 14.60 25.05 4.50
N GLY A 724 14.94 25.96 5.42
CA GLY A 724 16.28 26.08 5.98
C GLY A 724 16.73 24.86 6.79
N LEU A 725 15.84 24.35 7.64
CA LEU A 725 16.07 23.10 8.39
C LEU A 725 16.28 21.92 7.44
N LEU A 726 15.42 21.80 6.43
CA LEU A 726 15.49 20.73 5.46
C LEU A 726 16.78 20.76 4.61
N LEU A 727 17.26 21.94 4.21
CA LEU A 727 18.54 22.10 3.52
C LEU A 727 19.76 21.81 4.41
N SER A 728 19.56 21.72 5.73
CA SER A 728 20.60 21.40 6.70
C SER A 728 20.70 19.90 6.99
N CYS A 729 19.77 19.08 6.51
CA CYS A 729 19.82 17.64 6.65
C CYS A 729 21.05 17.06 5.92
N GLN A 730 21.86 16.30 6.65
CA GLN A 730 22.98 15.54 6.10
C GLN A 730 22.52 14.13 5.71
N GLY A 731 23.23 13.49 4.78
CA GLY A 731 22.98 12.11 4.39
C GLY A 731 24.25 11.32 4.10
N LEU A 732 24.08 10.13 3.54
CA LEU A 732 25.14 9.16 3.38
C LEU A 732 26.33 9.65 2.52
N LEU A 733 26.07 10.45 1.48
CA LEU A 733 27.13 11.00 0.65
C LEU A 733 28.02 11.98 1.41
N ASP A 734 27.48 12.71 2.39
CA ASP A 734 28.25 13.67 3.19
C ASP A 734 29.26 12.92 4.08
N ILE A 735 28.81 11.80 4.67
CA ILE A 735 29.67 10.87 5.41
C ILE A 735 30.77 10.30 4.49
N GLN A 736 30.44 10.01 3.23
CA GLN A 736 31.45 9.54 2.29
C GLN A 736 32.48 10.61 1.92
N PHE A 737 32.09 11.87 1.76
CA PHE A 737 33.03 12.96 1.56
C PHE A 737 33.98 13.12 2.75
N MET A 738 33.49 12.92 3.98
CA MET A 738 34.33 12.88 5.18
C MET A 738 35.31 11.70 5.17
N ASN A 739 34.85 10.50 4.82
CA ASN A 739 35.69 9.29 4.71
C ASN A 739 36.78 9.47 3.63
N GLN A 740 36.46 10.07 2.48
CA GLN A 740 37.44 10.40 1.45
C GLN A 740 38.46 11.45 1.93
N ALA A 741 38.02 12.45 2.69
CA ALA A 741 38.89 13.46 3.25
C ALA A 741 39.87 12.86 4.28
N LEU A 742 39.43 11.84 5.05
CA LEU A 742 40.31 11.04 5.91
C LEU A 742 41.34 10.25 5.08
N TYR A 743 40.92 9.54 4.03
CA TYR A 743 41.84 8.80 3.14
C TYR A 743 42.90 9.72 2.50
N SER A 744 42.50 10.93 2.13
CA SER A 744 43.40 11.95 1.53
C SER A 744 44.27 12.67 2.57
N LYS A 745 44.14 12.34 3.86
CA LYS A 745 44.81 12.99 5.01
C LYS A 745 44.49 14.49 5.14
N PHE A 746 43.31 14.91 4.67
CA PHE A 746 42.81 16.28 4.82
C PHE A 746 42.11 16.51 6.17
N ILE A 747 41.64 15.43 6.79
CA ILE A 747 40.98 15.43 8.10
C ILE A 747 41.62 14.35 8.97
N ASP A 748 41.88 14.68 10.22
CA ASP A 748 42.38 13.73 11.23
C ASP A 748 41.27 12.78 11.72
N GLN A 749 41.63 11.57 12.15
CA GLN A 749 40.65 10.55 12.60
C GLN A 749 39.77 11.02 13.78
N GLU A 750 40.33 11.82 14.69
CA GLU A 750 39.58 12.45 15.80
C GLU A 750 38.45 13.33 15.26
N THR A 751 38.78 14.16 14.27
CA THR A 751 37.86 15.11 13.66
C THR A 751 36.76 14.42 12.85
N MET A 752 37.10 13.35 12.11
CA MET A 752 36.11 12.52 11.41
C MET A 752 35.14 11.85 12.39
N THR A 753 35.65 11.33 13.52
CA THR A 753 34.82 10.72 14.57
C THR A 753 33.80 11.73 15.10
N ILE A 754 34.24 12.95 15.41
CA ILE A 754 33.34 14.02 15.91
C ILE A 754 32.27 14.34 14.86
N ALA A 755 32.67 14.60 13.61
CA ALA A 755 31.74 15.00 12.56
C ALA A 755 30.69 13.92 12.24
N VAL A 756 31.07 12.64 12.22
CA VAL A 756 30.10 11.53 12.00
C VAL A 756 29.11 11.39 13.16
N ILE A 757 29.57 11.53 14.42
CA ILE A 757 28.66 11.49 15.57
C ILE A 757 27.66 12.65 15.50
N MET A 758 28.14 13.85 15.17
CA MET A 758 27.28 15.02 15.05
C MET A 758 26.30 14.91 13.88
N ALA A 759 26.72 14.34 12.75
CA ALA A 759 25.84 14.05 11.62
C ALA A 759 24.63 13.21 12.03
N ILE A 760 24.87 12.14 12.81
CA ILE A 760 23.82 11.25 13.32
C ILE A 760 22.93 12.02 14.30
N VAL A 761 23.49 12.75 15.26
CA VAL A 761 22.72 13.53 16.23
C VAL A 761 21.83 14.57 15.53
N HIS A 762 22.37 15.33 14.58
CA HIS A 762 21.59 16.32 13.84
C HIS A 762 20.48 15.68 13.00
N ALA A 763 20.74 14.55 12.33
CA ALA A 763 19.71 13.82 11.60
C ALA A 763 18.56 13.36 12.51
N THR A 764 18.88 12.84 13.71
CA THR A 764 17.87 12.40 14.69
C THR A 764 17.03 13.55 15.26
N VAL A 765 17.58 14.77 15.31
CA VAL A 765 16.87 15.95 15.85
C VAL A 765 16.07 16.69 14.78
N ILE A 766 16.64 16.89 13.58
CA ILE A 766 16.01 17.72 12.54
C ILE A 766 14.73 17.05 12.01
N THR A 767 14.73 15.74 11.74
CA THR A 767 13.56 15.03 11.18
C THR A 767 12.29 15.14 12.05
N PRO A 768 12.31 14.87 13.38
CA PRO A 768 11.11 15.05 14.22
C PRO A 768 10.70 16.52 14.38
N VAL A 769 11.66 17.46 14.41
CA VAL A 769 11.35 18.90 14.45
C VAL A 769 10.60 19.33 13.20
N VAL A 770 11.08 18.95 12.01
CA VAL A 770 10.38 19.22 10.74
C VAL A 770 8.99 18.60 10.76
N ARG A 771 8.85 17.35 11.24
CA ARG A 771 7.56 16.67 11.32
C ARG A 771 6.58 17.35 12.26
N ARG A 772 7.03 17.90 13.38
CA ARG A 772 6.18 18.60 14.36
C ARG A 772 5.78 20.00 13.89
N LEU A 773 6.66 20.67 13.16
CA LEU A 773 6.42 22.01 12.62
C LEU A 773 5.59 21.98 11.33
N TYR A 774 5.59 20.87 10.60
CA TYR A 774 4.78 20.68 9.42
C TYR A 774 3.39 20.14 9.78
N ASP A 775 2.35 20.85 9.35
CA ASP A 775 0.95 20.47 9.56
C ASP A 775 0.28 20.25 8.19
N PRO A 776 0.02 18.98 7.79
CA PRO A 776 -0.62 18.65 6.51
C PRO A 776 -2.03 19.24 6.40
N SER A 777 -2.75 19.33 7.52
CA SER A 777 -4.16 19.74 7.56
C SER A 777 -4.37 21.23 7.19
N ARG A 778 -3.32 22.05 7.34
CA ARG A 778 -3.36 23.48 6.99
C ARG A 778 -3.22 23.76 5.50
N ARG A 779 -2.89 22.77 4.68
CA ARG A 779 -2.69 22.92 3.23
C ARG A 779 -4.00 23.29 2.51
N TYR A 780 -5.14 22.87 3.06
CA TYR A 780 -6.48 23.23 2.62
C TYR A 780 -7.14 24.01 3.75
N PRO A 781 -6.94 25.34 3.85
CA PRO A 781 -7.64 26.12 4.86
C PRO A 781 -9.15 25.93 4.68
N VAL A 782 -9.78 25.35 5.71
CA VAL A 782 -11.22 25.15 5.92
C VAL A 782 -12.05 26.43 5.69
N SER A 783 -11.40 27.59 5.53
CA SER A 783 -12.01 28.91 5.36
C SER A 783 -12.27 29.36 3.91
N HIS A 784 -11.96 28.59 2.87
CA HIS A 784 -12.47 28.95 1.54
C HIS A 784 -13.94 28.54 1.42
N LYS A 785 -14.78 29.48 0.93
CA LYS A 785 -16.21 29.27 0.65
C LYS A 785 -16.44 27.87 0.07
N ARG A 786 -17.24 27.08 0.78
CA ARG A 786 -17.81 25.81 0.34
C ARG A 786 -18.19 25.90 -1.14
N ARG A 787 -17.83 24.87 -1.91
CA ARG A 787 -18.23 24.74 -3.32
C ARG A 787 -18.85 23.37 -3.52
N THR A 788 -20.13 23.31 -3.19
CA THR A 788 -21.00 22.23 -3.65
C THR A 788 -21.67 22.69 -4.94
N MET A 789 -22.05 21.75 -5.79
CA MET A 789 -22.94 21.95 -6.92
C MET A 789 -24.27 22.57 -6.45
N GLN A 790 -24.72 22.27 -5.23
CA GLN A 790 -25.90 22.86 -4.63
C GLN A 790 -25.75 24.37 -4.32
N GLU A 791 -24.55 24.84 -3.97
CA GLU A 791 -24.25 26.25 -3.66
C GLU A 791 -23.70 27.04 -4.87
N SER A 792 -23.23 26.35 -5.91
CA SER A 792 -22.82 26.92 -7.18
C SER A 792 -24.01 27.62 -7.84
N LYS A 793 -24.09 28.95 -7.72
CA LYS A 793 -25.04 29.77 -8.50
C LYS A 793 -24.85 29.47 -10.00
N GLN A 794 -25.93 29.60 -10.77
CA GLN A 794 -26.07 29.19 -12.18
C GLN A 794 -25.06 29.79 -13.19
N ASP A 795 -24.03 30.52 -12.75
CA ASP A 795 -23.16 31.34 -13.61
C ASP A 795 -22.08 30.53 -14.36
N GLU A 796 -21.33 29.63 -13.71
CA GLU A 796 -20.23 28.87 -14.36
C GLU A 796 -19.94 27.54 -13.63
N LEU A 797 -19.90 26.42 -14.36
CA LEU A 797 -19.59 25.10 -13.79
C LEU A 797 -18.13 24.71 -14.08
N GLN A 798 -17.32 24.60 -13.03
CA GLN A 798 -15.91 24.22 -13.13
C GLN A 798 -15.72 22.75 -12.74
N ILE A 799 -15.29 21.91 -13.68
CA ILE A 799 -15.10 20.46 -13.48
C ILE A 799 -13.62 20.10 -13.63
N LEU A 800 -13.08 19.35 -12.66
CA LEU A 800 -11.76 18.73 -12.75
C LEU A 800 -11.91 17.25 -13.11
N ALA A 801 -11.53 16.86 -14.32
CA ALA A 801 -11.52 15.46 -14.76
C ALA A 801 -10.12 14.84 -14.57
N CYS A 802 -10.01 13.89 -13.65
CA CYS A 802 -8.79 13.15 -13.34
C CYS A 802 -8.77 11.81 -14.09
N ILE A 803 -7.78 11.65 -14.98
CA ILE A 803 -7.75 10.54 -15.95
C ILE A 803 -6.56 9.64 -15.68
N HIS A 804 -6.84 8.43 -15.22
CA HIS A 804 -5.85 7.34 -15.08
C HIS A 804 -5.74 6.48 -16.33
N HIS A 805 -6.85 6.21 -17.03
CA HIS A 805 -6.92 5.33 -18.21
C HIS A 805 -7.46 6.05 -19.44
N GLU A 806 -6.93 5.71 -20.62
CA GLU A 806 -7.39 6.30 -21.89
C GLU A 806 -8.81 5.85 -22.23
N ASP A 807 -9.22 4.68 -21.76
CA ASP A 807 -10.53 4.07 -22.02
C ASP A 807 -11.68 4.88 -21.41
N ASN A 808 -11.44 5.63 -20.34
CA ASN A 808 -12.46 6.42 -19.65
C ASN A 808 -12.74 7.77 -20.33
N VAL A 809 -11.90 8.17 -21.31
CA VAL A 809 -12.00 9.48 -21.97
C VAL A 809 -13.34 9.69 -22.69
N PRO A 810 -13.87 8.75 -23.49
CA PRO A 810 -15.16 8.91 -24.15
C PRO A 810 -16.31 9.11 -23.15
N THR A 811 -16.37 8.28 -22.11
CA THR A 811 -17.42 8.37 -21.08
C THR A 811 -17.39 9.71 -20.33
N ILE A 812 -16.20 10.22 -20.01
CA ILE A 812 -16.06 11.56 -19.41
C ILE A 812 -16.57 12.65 -20.37
N ILE A 813 -16.22 12.58 -21.67
CA ILE A 813 -16.71 13.54 -22.66
C ILE A 813 -18.24 13.49 -22.79
N ASP A 814 -18.82 12.28 -22.81
CA ASP A 814 -20.27 12.09 -22.90
C ASP A 814 -21.00 12.69 -21.66
N ILE A 815 -20.43 12.54 -20.45
CA ILE A 815 -20.95 13.19 -19.23
C ILE A 815 -20.84 14.71 -19.30
N LEU A 816 -19.73 15.24 -19.83
CA LEU A 816 -19.55 16.68 -20.01
C LEU A 816 -20.53 17.26 -21.03
N GLU A 817 -20.83 16.53 -22.11
CA GLU A 817 -21.88 16.90 -23.08
C GLU A 817 -23.28 16.87 -22.44
N ALA A 818 -23.57 15.82 -21.66
CA ALA A 818 -24.84 15.69 -20.92
C ALA A 818 -25.04 16.78 -19.84
N SER A 819 -23.97 17.42 -19.38
CA SER A 819 -23.99 18.47 -18.34
C SER A 819 -24.57 19.82 -18.80
N ASN A 820 -25.07 19.90 -20.03
CA ASN A 820 -25.73 21.06 -20.64
C ASN A 820 -24.88 22.35 -20.68
N PRO A 821 -23.76 22.40 -21.43
CA PRO A 821 -23.01 23.64 -21.60
C PRO A 821 -23.81 24.68 -22.40
N THR A 822 -24.12 25.83 -21.79
CA THR A 822 -24.86 26.93 -22.44
C THR A 822 -24.08 28.24 -22.35
N ARG A 823 -24.53 29.29 -23.07
CA ARG A 823 -23.88 30.61 -22.99
C ARG A 823 -24.11 31.32 -21.66
N GLU A 824 -25.24 31.01 -21.02
CA GLU A 824 -25.61 31.58 -19.71
C GLU A 824 -24.93 30.81 -18.57
N SER A 825 -24.57 29.55 -18.81
CA SER A 825 -23.87 28.69 -17.85
C SER A 825 -22.78 27.87 -18.55
N PRO A 826 -21.64 28.50 -18.93
CA PRO A 826 -20.53 27.80 -19.57
C PRO A 826 -19.88 26.76 -18.64
N ILE A 827 -19.17 25.81 -19.24
CA ILE A 827 -18.42 24.79 -18.52
C ILE A 827 -16.91 24.99 -18.76
N GLU A 828 -16.16 25.16 -17.68
CA GLU A 828 -14.70 25.12 -17.72
C GLU A 828 -14.22 23.74 -17.24
N VAL A 829 -13.49 23.05 -18.11
CA VAL A 829 -12.99 21.69 -17.86
C VAL A 829 -11.49 21.73 -17.67
N HIS A 830 -11.06 21.39 -16.46
CA HIS A 830 -9.66 21.13 -16.16
C HIS A 830 -9.40 19.63 -16.30
N VAL A 831 -8.57 19.23 -17.26
CA VAL A 831 -8.24 17.83 -17.49
C VAL A 831 -6.88 17.55 -16.87
N LEU A 832 -6.82 16.66 -15.89
CA LEU A 832 -5.57 16.26 -15.23
C LEU A 832 -5.25 14.80 -15.55
N VAL A 833 -4.22 14.60 -16.38
CA VAL A 833 -3.69 13.26 -16.69
C VAL A 833 -2.75 12.84 -15.57
N LEU A 834 -3.01 11.66 -14.99
CA LEU A 834 -2.27 11.12 -13.84
C LEU A 834 -1.29 10.04 -14.31
N GLU A 835 0.00 10.26 -14.10
CA GLU A 835 1.07 9.30 -14.41
C GLU A 835 1.90 9.01 -13.15
N GLU A 836 2.28 7.76 -12.93
CA GLU A 836 3.15 7.39 -11.82
C GLU A 836 4.58 7.89 -12.04
N LEU A 837 5.18 8.45 -10.99
CA LEU A 837 6.60 8.80 -11.00
C LEU A 837 7.49 7.55 -10.87
N VAL A 838 7.91 6.99 -12.01
CA VAL A 838 8.82 5.83 -12.03
C VAL A 838 10.23 6.23 -12.51
N GLY A 839 11.25 5.89 -11.72
CA GLY A 839 12.67 6.08 -12.08
C GLY A 839 13.17 7.53 -12.04
N ARG A 840 12.43 8.46 -11.41
CA ARG A 840 12.84 9.86 -11.19
C ARG A 840 12.59 10.27 -9.74
N ALA A 841 13.36 11.23 -9.24
CA ALA A 841 13.23 11.74 -7.87
C ALA A 841 12.31 12.96 -7.72
N MET A 842 11.94 13.66 -8.81
CA MET A 842 11.08 14.85 -8.74
C MET A 842 9.72 14.66 -9.42
N PRO A 843 8.62 14.98 -8.73
CA PRO A 843 7.30 15.03 -9.31
C PRO A 843 7.19 16.23 -10.25
N LEU A 844 6.47 16.04 -11.35
CA LEU A 844 6.33 17.05 -12.39
C LEU A 844 4.85 17.39 -12.58
N PHE A 845 4.52 18.67 -12.39
CA PHE A 845 3.24 19.22 -12.75
C PHE A 845 3.39 20.06 -14.03
N ILE A 846 2.77 19.64 -15.13
CA ILE A 846 2.92 20.24 -16.46
C ILE A 846 1.60 20.89 -16.87
N THR A 847 1.65 22.19 -17.19
CA THR A 847 0.51 22.93 -17.75
C THR A 847 0.61 22.96 -19.27
N HIS A 848 -0.41 22.44 -19.98
CA HIS A 848 -0.45 22.45 -21.44
C HIS A 848 -1.24 23.67 -21.94
N ARG A 849 -0.62 24.86 -21.90
CA ARG A 849 -1.20 26.09 -22.49
C ARG A 849 -0.83 26.24 -23.97
N LEU A 850 -1.84 26.36 -24.84
CA LEU A 850 -1.93 27.06 -26.15
C LEU A 850 -0.67 27.17 -27.06
N SER A 851 0.33 26.30 -26.93
CA SER A 851 1.56 26.36 -27.73
C SER A 851 1.72 25.12 -28.61
N ARG A 852 1.95 25.40 -29.90
CA ARG A 852 2.21 24.47 -31.00
C ARG A 852 3.20 23.38 -30.59
N ASN A 853 2.78 22.13 -30.74
CA ASN A 853 3.52 20.87 -30.52
C ASN A 853 3.83 20.51 -29.05
N PRO A 854 3.04 19.62 -28.42
CA PRO A 854 3.44 18.99 -27.16
C PRO A 854 4.72 18.18 -27.38
N SER A 855 5.86 18.69 -26.92
CA SER A 855 7.19 18.09 -27.09
C SER A 855 7.60 17.15 -25.95
N THR A 856 6.65 16.73 -25.10
CA THR A 856 6.94 15.88 -23.93
C THR A 856 6.12 14.58 -23.97
N LYS A 857 6.75 13.56 -24.57
CA LYS A 857 6.82 12.13 -24.21
C LYS A 857 5.61 11.50 -23.45
N SER A 858 4.66 10.98 -24.22
CA SER A 858 3.91 9.72 -24.03
C SER A 858 2.85 9.68 -25.14
N GLY A 859 2.73 8.59 -25.90
CA GLY A 859 1.71 8.45 -26.95
C GLY A 859 0.29 8.65 -26.40
N ARG A 860 0.05 8.13 -25.20
CA ARG A 860 -1.20 8.18 -24.44
C ARG A 860 -1.64 9.60 -24.08
N THR A 861 -0.78 10.35 -23.38
CA THR A 861 -1.10 11.73 -22.93
C THR A 861 -1.42 12.65 -24.11
N ARG A 862 -0.76 12.45 -25.25
CA ARG A 862 -1.09 13.17 -26.48
C ARG A 862 -2.47 12.82 -27.03
N ARG A 863 -2.89 11.55 -26.98
CA ARG A 863 -4.23 11.11 -27.43
C ARG A 863 -5.33 11.70 -26.55
N ILE A 864 -5.15 11.66 -25.22
CA ILE A 864 -6.09 12.25 -24.26
C ILE A 864 -6.25 13.76 -24.49
N ILE A 865 -5.13 14.52 -24.53
CA ILE A 865 -5.17 15.97 -24.78
C ILE A 865 -5.83 16.28 -26.12
N LYS A 866 -5.56 15.48 -27.16
CA LYS A 866 -6.19 15.66 -28.48
C LYS A 866 -7.70 15.47 -28.41
N ALA A 867 -8.20 14.48 -27.67
CA ALA A 867 -9.64 14.23 -27.53
C ALA A 867 -10.37 15.42 -26.89
N PHE A 868 -9.87 15.93 -25.75
CA PHE A 868 -10.49 17.08 -25.10
C PHE A 868 -10.35 18.40 -25.89
N ARG A 869 -9.28 18.56 -26.69
CA ARG A 869 -9.17 19.68 -27.62
C ARG A 869 -10.20 19.60 -28.75
N LEU A 870 -10.51 18.41 -29.25
CA LEU A 870 -11.57 18.22 -30.23
C LEU A 870 -12.94 18.54 -29.62
N TYR A 871 -13.17 18.16 -28.36
CA TYR A 871 -14.37 18.51 -27.61
C TYR A 871 -14.54 20.03 -27.45
N GLU A 872 -13.48 20.75 -27.07
CA GLU A 872 -13.47 22.23 -27.00
C GLU A 872 -13.78 22.87 -28.37
N LEU A 873 -13.18 22.35 -29.45
CA LEU A 873 -13.42 22.84 -30.82
C LEU A 873 -14.86 22.60 -31.29
N ARG A 874 -15.51 21.55 -30.81
CA ARG A 874 -16.92 21.23 -31.13
C ARG A 874 -17.89 22.18 -30.40
N ASN A 875 -17.55 22.58 -29.17
CA ASN A 875 -18.39 23.40 -28.29
C ASN A 875 -17.84 24.82 -28.09
N GLN A 876 -17.35 25.43 -29.16
CA GLN A 876 -16.70 26.75 -29.11
C GLN A 876 -17.60 27.82 -28.47
N GLY A 877 -17.06 28.49 -27.45
CA GLY A 877 -17.76 29.55 -26.71
C GLY A 877 -18.77 29.06 -25.67
N LEU A 878 -18.94 27.74 -25.51
CA LEU A 878 -19.74 27.11 -24.46
C LEU A 878 -18.86 26.35 -23.45
N VAL A 879 -17.77 25.76 -23.94
CA VAL A 879 -16.81 25.00 -23.15
C VAL A 879 -15.40 25.54 -23.33
N SER A 880 -14.65 25.62 -22.25
CA SER A 880 -13.20 25.88 -22.28
C SER A 880 -12.43 24.72 -21.65
N VAL A 881 -11.28 24.36 -22.24
CA VAL A 881 -10.50 23.20 -21.77
C VAL A 881 -9.06 23.59 -21.44
N GLN A 882 -8.65 23.29 -20.21
CA GLN A 882 -7.27 23.42 -19.74
C GLN A 882 -6.70 22.06 -19.36
N CYS A 883 -5.65 21.61 -20.05
CA CYS A 883 -5.04 20.30 -19.80
C CYS A 883 -3.78 20.42 -18.94
N TYR A 884 -3.63 19.48 -18.02
CA TYR A 884 -2.53 19.32 -17.08
C TYR A 884 -2.05 17.87 -17.06
N THR A 885 -0.79 17.66 -16.69
CA THR A 885 -0.25 16.33 -16.40
C THR A 885 0.46 16.37 -15.05
N SER A 886 0.05 15.52 -14.12
CA SER A 886 0.79 15.25 -12.89
C SER A 886 1.53 13.93 -13.02
N ILE A 887 2.85 14.00 -12.86
CA ILE A 887 3.75 12.84 -12.78
C ILE A 887 4.25 12.79 -11.34
N ALA A 888 3.64 11.97 -10.49
CA ALA A 888 3.96 11.91 -9.06
C ALA A 888 3.80 10.47 -8.51
N PRO A 889 4.40 10.16 -7.36
CA PRO A 889 4.12 8.88 -6.68
C PRO A 889 2.64 8.78 -6.33
N TYR A 890 2.02 7.61 -6.49
CA TYR A 890 0.60 7.41 -6.14
C TYR A 890 0.29 7.82 -4.70
N ALA A 891 1.22 7.58 -3.77
CA ALA A 891 1.07 7.97 -2.36
C ALA A 891 0.83 9.47 -2.13
N THR A 892 1.17 10.36 -3.07
CA THR A 892 1.05 11.82 -2.92
C THR A 892 0.33 12.50 -4.09
N ILE A 893 -0.09 11.77 -5.13
CA ILE A 893 -0.71 12.38 -6.32
C ILE A 893 -2.06 13.05 -6.02
N HIS A 894 -2.76 12.60 -4.98
CA HIS A 894 -3.99 13.22 -4.49
C HIS A 894 -3.77 14.69 -4.06
N ASP A 895 -2.60 15.03 -3.53
CA ASP A 895 -2.25 16.41 -3.19
C ASP A 895 -2.34 17.33 -4.41
N ASP A 896 -1.89 16.86 -5.58
CA ASP A 896 -1.90 17.64 -6.82
C ASP A 896 -3.34 17.81 -7.33
N ILE A 897 -4.17 16.78 -7.20
CA ILE A 897 -5.60 16.82 -7.54
C ILE A 897 -6.30 17.86 -6.68
N CYS A 898 -6.18 17.75 -5.36
CA CYS A 898 -6.85 18.64 -4.41
C CYS A 898 -6.29 20.08 -4.46
N ALA A 899 -4.98 20.25 -4.69
CA ALA A 899 -4.38 21.58 -4.86
C ALA A 899 -4.85 22.25 -6.16
N LEU A 900 -4.94 21.51 -7.27
CA LEU A 900 -5.47 22.04 -8.52
C LEU A 900 -6.96 22.37 -8.41
N ALA A 901 -7.74 21.51 -7.74
CA ALA A 901 -9.15 21.75 -7.45
C ALA A 901 -9.35 23.07 -6.67
N LEU A 902 -8.47 23.34 -5.68
CA LEU A 902 -8.50 24.58 -4.92
C LEU A 902 -8.07 25.80 -5.76
N GLU A 903 -6.94 25.71 -6.48
CA GLU A 903 -6.40 26.80 -7.31
C GLU A 903 -7.37 27.20 -8.43
N LYS A 904 -7.98 26.20 -9.07
CA LYS A 904 -8.98 26.37 -10.12
C LYS A 904 -10.39 26.45 -9.61
N SER A 905 -10.59 26.41 -8.29
CA SER A 905 -11.86 26.80 -7.69
C SER A 905 -13.02 25.86 -8.13
N THR A 906 -12.72 24.60 -8.38
CA THR A 906 -13.63 23.64 -9.02
C THR A 906 -14.82 23.27 -8.14
N SER A 907 -15.96 22.98 -8.78
CA SER A 907 -17.21 22.57 -8.10
C SER A 907 -17.37 21.05 -8.03
N LEU A 908 -16.79 20.32 -8.98
CA LEU A 908 -16.85 18.86 -9.06
C LEU A 908 -15.50 18.29 -9.54
N VAL A 909 -14.96 17.32 -8.80
CA VAL A 909 -13.82 16.50 -9.24
C VAL A 909 -14.35 15.15 -9.71
N ILE A 910 -14.07 14.75 -10.94
CA ILE A 910 -14.41 13.43 -11.47
C ILE A 910 -13.14 12.57 -11.47
N ILE A 911 -13.11 11.51 -10.67
CA ILE A 911 -12.07 10.48 -10.67
C ILE A 911 -12.62 9.20 -11.29
N SER A 912 -11.82 8.48 -12.07
CA SER A 912 -12.25 7.21 -12.67
C SER A 912 -11.86 6.00 -11.81
N TYR A 913 -12.69 4.97 -11.82
CA TYR A 913 -12.44 3.69 -11.17
C TYR A 913 -12.62 2.53 -12.17
N ASN A 914 -11.71 1.57 -12.12
CA ASN A 914 -11.78 0.32 -12.87
C ASN A 914 -11.51 -0.87 -11.92
N HIS A 915 -12.20 -1.99 -12.09
CA HIS A 915 -11.99 -3.19 -11.27
C HIS A 915 -10.56 -3.76 -11.38
N SER A 916 -9.83 -3.44 -12.46
CA SER A 916 -8.43 -3.81 -12.65
C SER A 916 -7.43 -2.85 -12.00
N ASP A 917 -7.90 -1.80 -11.33
CA ASP A 917 -7.01 -0.81 -10.73
C ASP A 917 -6.22 -1.39 -9.55
N SER A 918 -4.93 -1.05 -9.52
CA SER A 918 -4.05 -1.43 -8.42
C SER A 918 -4.49 -0.81 -7.09
N HIS A 919 -4.15 -1.46 -5.98
CA HIS A 919 -4.40 -0.94 -4.62
C HIS A 919 -3.87 0.50 -4.42
N SER A 920 -2.79 0.87 -5.11
CA SER A 920 -2.22 2.22 -5.09
C SER A 920 -3.17 3.27 -5.65
N ILE A 921 -3.87 2.99 -6.76
CA ILE A 921 -4.86 3.91 -7.37
C ILE A 921 -6.08 4.04 -6.46
N ARG A 922 -6.54 2.92 -5.89
CA ARG A 922 -7.63 2.90 -4.89
C ARG A 922 -7.32 3.76 -3.67
N THR A 923 -6.07 3.71 -3.21
CA THR A 923 -5.57 4.58 -2.13
C THR A 923 -5.62 6.06 -2.54
N VAL A 924 -5.32 6.40 -3.79
CA VAL A 924 -5.46 7.79 -4.30
C VAL A 924 -6.91 8.23 -4.24
N ASN A 925 -7.84 7.44 -4.76
CA ASN A 925 -9.27 7.77 -4.77
C ASN A 925 -9.79 8.03 -3.36
N MET A 926 -9.45 7.17 -2.40
CA MET A 926 -9.81 7.36 -0.99
C MET A 926 -9.27 8.68 -0.41
N ASN A 927 -7.98 8.98 -0.63
CA ASN A 927 -7.40 10.24 -0.14
C ASN A 927 -8.07 11.47 -0.78
N VAL A 928 -8.45 11.40 -2.07
CA VAL A 928 -9.19 12.48 -2.74
C VAL A 928 -10.57 12.66 -2.11
N LEU A 929 -11.28 11.57 -1.82
CA LEU A 929 -12.61 11.63 -1.19
C LEU A 929 -12.58 12.23 0.22
N GLU A 930 -11.47 12.07 0.94
CA GLU A 930 -11.28 12.63 2.28
C GLU A 930 -10.86 14.10 2.25
N GLN A 931 -10.01 14.50 1.31
CA GLN A 931 -9.30 15.80 1.34
C GLN A 931 -9.79 16.81 0.29
N ALA A 932 -10.60 16.42 -0.70
CA ALA A 932 -11.02 17.32 -1.77
C ALA A 932 -11.83 18.51 -1.23
N PRO A 933 -11.55 19.75 -1.70
CA PRO A 933 -12.22 20.97 -1.23
C PRO A 933 -13.63 21.19 -1.84
N CYS A 934 -14.14 20.24 -2.61
CA CYS A 934 -15.41 20.32 -3.33
C CYS A 934 -16.02 18.92 -3.49
N SER A 935 -17.17 18.81 -4.14
CA SER A 935 -17.84 17.52 -4.37
C SER A 935 -17.00 16.62 -5.29
N VAL A 936 -17.02 15.31 -5.03
CA VAL A 936 -16.23 14.31 -5.75
C VAL A 936 -17.15 13.30 -6.40
N GLY A 937 -16.96 13.02 -7.68
CA GLY A 937 -17.65 11.98 -8.44
C GLY A 937 -16.69 10.86 -8.81
N ILE A 938 -16.99 9.62 -8.43
CA ILE A 938 -16.28 8.42 -8.87
C ILE A 938 -17.00 7.81 -10.05
N LEU A 939 -16.37 7.83 -11.21
CA LEU A 939 -16.89 7.29 -12.44
C LEU A 939 -16.43 5.84 -12.62
N VAL A 940 -17.38 4.91 -12.61
CA VAL A 940 -17.17 3.52 -13.00
C VAL A 940 -17.65 3.34 -14.43
N ASP A 941 -16.69 3.18 -15.34
CA ASP A 941 -17.00 2.98 -16.76
C ASP A 941 -17.35 1.52 -17.03
N ARG A 942 -18.48 1.29 -17.71
CA ARG A 942 -18.88 -0.03 -18.19
C ARG A 942 -18.88 -0.02 -19.71
N GLU A 943 -18.32 -1.06 -20.32
CA GLU A 943 -17.94 -1.18 -21.75
C GLU A 943 -19.05 -0.92 -22.80
N SER A 944 -20.25 -0.53 -22.39
CA SER A 944 -21.40 -0.16 -23.23
C SER A 944 -21.21 1.14 -24.01
N ILE A 945 -20.27 2.03 -23.63
CA ILE A 945 -20.04 3.34 -24.28
C ILE A 945 -18.81 3.31 -25.21
N LYS A 946 -18.45 2.13 -25.76
CA LYS A 946 -17.34 2.03 -26.72
C LYS A 946 -17.63 2.69 -28.07
N GLU A 947 -18.88 2.99 -28.38
CA GLU A 947 -19.27 3.92 -29.45
C GLU A 947 -19.85 5.18 -28.79
N SER A 948 -19.08 6.29 -28.77
CA SER A 948 -19.59 7.59 -28.27
C SER A 948 -20.85 7.96 -29.05
N LYS A 949 -22.02 7.79 -28.41
CA LYS A 949 -23.33 8.13 -28.99
C LYS A 949 -23.47 9.64 -29.14
N ALA A 950 -22.70 10.41 -28.36
CA ALA A 950 -22.71 11.86 -28.37
C ALA A 950 -22.05 12.44 -29.64
N ALA A 951 -21.20 11.66 -30.35
CA ALA A 951 -20.65 12.04 -31.65
C ALA A 951 -21.65 11.95 -32.83
N LEU A 952 -22.85 11.36 -32.64
CA LEU A 952 -23.92 11.31 -33.63
C LEU A 952 -25.09 12.21 -33.20
N GLY A 953 -25.19 13.39 -33.82
CA GLY A 953 -26.12 14.45 -33.43
C GLY A 953 -27.61 14.08 -33.39
N SER A 954 -28.38 14.86 -32.61
CA SER A 954 -29.85 15.04 -32.59
C SER A 954 -30.79 13.82 -32.54
N TRP A 955 -30.36 12.61 -32.87
CA TRP A 955 -31.23 11.45 -33.10
C TRP A 955 -31.22 10.47 -31.93
N PHE A 956 -30.26 10.58 -31.01
CA PHE A 956 -30.14 9.75 -29.83
C PHE A 956 -30.49 10.53 -28.56
N THR A 957 -31.30 9.92 -27.70
CA THR A 957 -31.63 10.41 -26.36
C THR A 957 -30.69 9.76 -25.35
N PHE A 958 -30.06 10.56 -24.49
CA PHE A 958 -29.16 10.10 -23.44
C PHE A 958 -29.98 9.89 -22.16
N HIS A 959 -30.02 8.65 -21.67
CA HIS A 959 -30.88 8.26 -20.55
C HIS A 959 -30.11 8.29 -19.22
N VAL A 960 -30.50 9.20 -18.33
CA VAL A 960 -29.90 9.37 -17.00
C VAL A 960 -30.87 8.89 -15.93
N CYS A 961 -30.38 8.11 -14.97
CA CYS A 961 -31.14 7.71 -13.78
C CYS A 961 -30.49 8.28 -12.52
N VAL A 962 -31.27 8.91 -11.64
CA VAL A 962 -30.83 9.32 -10.29
C VAL A 962 -31.56 8.45 -9.28
N ILE A 963 -30.82 7.78 -8.40
CA ILE A 963 -31.38 7.07 -7.25
C ILE A 963 -31.24 7.98 -6.02
N PHE A 964 -32.37 8.28 -5.38
CA PHE A 964 -32.44 9.15 -4.22
C PHE A 964 -33.01 8.37 -3.04
N ILE A 965 -32.16 8.04 -2.07
CA ILE A 965 -32.50 7.37 -0.81
C ILE A 965 -32.62 8.41 0.30
N GLY A 966 -31.69 9.37 0.32
CA GLY A 966 -31.66 10.48 1.28
C GLY A 966 -30.22 10.79 1.73
N GLY A 967 -30.01 12.03 2.17
CA GLY A 967 -28.72 12.51 2.67
C GLY A 967 -27.96 13.45 1.74
N ALA A 968 -26.86 13.98 2.26
CA ALA A 968 -26.02 15.00 1.63
C ALA A 968 -25.57 14.66 0.19
N ASP A 969 -25.11 13.43 -0.01
CA ASP A 969 -24.55 12.97 -1.27
C ASP A 969 -25.61 12.80 -2.36
N ASP A 970 -26.79 12.28 -2.01
CA ASP A 970 -27.92 12.13 -2.93
C ASP A 970 -28.51 13.49 -3.35
N ARG A 971 -28.52 14.48 -2.45
CA ARG A 971 -28.92 15.87 -2.78
C ARG A 971 -28.01 16.45 -3.86
N GLU A 972 -26.71 16.21 -3.74
CA GLU A 972 -25.69 16.65 -4.69
C GLU A 972 -25.86 15.96 -6.05
N ALA A 973 -26.09 14.65 -6.06
CA ALA A 973 -26.38 13.86 -7.26
C ALA A 973 -27.67 14.34 -7.97
N LEU A 974 -28.72 14.65 -7.19
CA LEU A 974 -29.99 15.15 -7.71
C LEU A 974 -29.84 16.52 -8.39
N VAL A 975 -29.07 17.44 -7.79
CA VAL A 975 -28.80 18.75 -8.40
C VAL A 975 -28.08 18.58 -9.74
N TYR A 976 -27.08 17.71 -9.80
CA TYR A 976 -26.35 17.46 -11.05
C TYR A 976 -27.24 16.82 -12.12
N GLY A 977 -28.05 15.82 -11.76
CA GLY A 977 -29.03 15.22 -12.67
C GLY A 977 -30.08 16.21 -13.16
N THR A 978 -30.54 17.11 -12.30
CA THR A 978 -31.50 18.18 -12.66
C THR A 978 -30.92 19.10 -13.73
N ARG A 979 -29.65 19.48 -13.58
CA ARG A 979 -28.94 20.29 -14.59
C ARG A 979 -28.83 19.55 -15.92
N MET A 980 -28.51 18.24 -15.91
CA MET A 980 -28.45 17.45 -17.14
C MET A 980 -29.80 17.41 -17.88
N ALA A 981 -30.92 17.39 -17.15
CA ALA A 981 -32.26 17.36 -17.74
C ALA A 981 -32.66 18.62 -18.51
N GLU A 982 -31.95 19.73 -18.32
CA GLU A 982 -32.12 20.95 -19.13
C GLU A 982 -31.63 20.75 -20.57
N HIS A 983 -30.71 19.80 -20.81
CA HIS A 983 -30.22 19.49 -22.15
C HIS A 983 -31.34 18.88 -23.02
N PRO A 984 -31.55 19.33 -24.27
CA PRO A 984 -32.67 18.89 -25.12
C PRO A 984 -32.65 17.38 -25.45
N SER A 985 -31.49 16.75 -25.44
CA SER A 985 -31.34 15.33 -25.75
C SER A 985 -31.22 14.42 -24.52
N VAL A 986 -31.37 14.96 -23.30
CA VAL A 986 -31.31 14.15 -22.07
C VAL A 986 -32.72 13.81 -21.58
N SER A 987 -32.91 12.55 -21.17
CA SER A 987 -34.09 12.05 -20.49
C SER A 987 -33.71 11.61 -19.07
N LEU A 988 -34.34 12.20 -18.06
CA LEU A 988 -33.98 11.98 -16.65
C LEU A 988 -35.06 11.15 -15.96
N THR A 989 -34.68 10.05 -15.32
CA THR A 989 -35.54 9.31 -14.39
C THR A 989 -35.03 9.46 -12.97
N VAL A 990 -35.84 10.02 -12.06
CA VAL A 990 -35.51 10.11 -10.64
C VAL A 990 -36.33 9.06 -9.87
N ILE A 991 -35.65 8.15 -9.18
CA ILE A 991 -36.24 7.10 -8.37
C ILE A 991 -35.98 7.44 -6.91
N ARG A 992 -37.03 7.78 -6.19
CA ARG A 992 -36.97 8.06 -4.76
C ARG A 992 -37.39 6.83 -3.97
N VAL A 993 -36.49 6.30 -3.15
CA VAL A 993 -36.78 5.18 -2.25
C VAL A 993 -37.16 5.76 -0.89
N THR A 994 -38.37 5.49 -0.41
CA THR A 994 -38.86 6.00 0.88
C THR A 994 -39.22 4.87 1.82
N CYS A 995 -39.04 5.09 3.13
CA CYS A 995 -39.45 4.10 4.13
C CYS A 995 -40.96 4.20 4.40
N THR A 996 -41.67 3.08 4.35
CA THR A 996 -43.14 3.05 4.47
C THR A 996 -43.67 3.27 5.90
N ASN A 997 -42.84 3.10 6.94
CA ASN A 997 -43.31 3.04 8.33
C ASN A 997 -42.43 3.76 9.38
N HIS A 998 -41.47 4.60 8.97
CA HIS A 998 -40.56 5.28 9.91
C HIS A 998 -40.49 6.78 9.62
N GLU A 999 -40.72 7.59 10.66
CA GLU A 999 -40.31 9.00 10.65
C GLU A 999 -38.77 9.05 10.74
N THR A 1000 -38.13 9.81 9.84
CA THR A 1000 -36.69 9.99 9.80
C THR A 1000 -36.18 10.51 11.15
N ARG A 1001 -35.23 9.79 11.76
CA ARG A 1001 -34.63 10.15 13.06
C ARG A 1001 -33.97 11.54 13.03
N ASP A 1002 -33.41 11.92 11.89
CA ASP A 1002 -32.83 13.25 11.68
C ASP A 1002 -33.83 14.19 10.98
N ILE A 1003 -34.47 15.04 11.79
CA ILE A 1003 -35.46 16.02 11.34
C ILE A 1003 -34.81 17.10 10.44
N ILE A 1004 -33.51 17.37 10.63
CA ILE A 1004 -32.80 18.41 9.88
C ILE A 1004 -32.46 17.90 8.49
N GLU A 1005 -31.84 16.73 8.40
CA GLU A 1005 -31.55 16.03 7.13
C GLU A 1005 -32.84 15.83 6.32
N GLY A 1006 -33.91 15.32 6.94
CA GLY A 1006 -35.19 15.09 6.26
C GLY A 1006 -35.83 16.38 5.71
N LYS A 1007 -35.68 17.52 6.40
CA LYS A 1007 -36.13 18.83 5.89
C LYS A 1007 -35.29 19.30 4.71
N LEU A 1008 -33.97 19.10 4.76
CA LEU A 1008 -33.07 19.46 3.67
C LEU A 1008 -33.34 18.63 2.41
N ASP A 1009 -33.57 17.33 2.58
CA ASP A 1009 -33.95 16.42 1.49
C ASP A 1009 -35.28 16.82 0.85
N LEU A 1010 -36.30 17.12 1.67
CA LEU A 1010 -37.59 17.58 1.17
C LEU A 1010 -37.46 18.91 0.42
N ASN A 1011 -36.62 19.83 0.90
CA ASN A 1011 -36.37 21.11 0.23
C ASN A 1011 -35.66 20.93 -1.11
N ALA A 1012 -34.60 20.11 -1.16
CA ALA A 1012 -33.90 19.76 -2.40
C ALA A 1012 -34.87 19.15 -3.42
N PHE A 1013 -35.73 18.24 -2.96
CA PHE A 1013 -36.72 17.57 -3.80
C PHE A 1013 -37.81 18.53 -4.31
N ASN A 1014 -38.29 19.44 -3.46
CA ASN A 1014 -39.28 20.45 -3.86
C ASN A 1014 -38.70 21.40 -4.91
N LYS A 1015 -37.43 21.82 -4.77
CA LYS A 1015 -36.72 22.60 -5.79
C LYS A 1015 -36.64 21.85 -7.12
N PHE A 1016 -36.31 20.56 -7.09
CA PHE A 1016 -36.30 19.70 -8.28
C PHE A 1016 -37.67 19.66 -8.96
N LYS A 1017 -38.77 19.44 -8.20
CA LYS A 1017 -40.13 19.42 -8.76
C LYS A 1017 -40.51 20.75 -9.42
N VAL A 1018 -40.14 21.88 -8.82
CA VAL A 1018 -40.40 23.21 -9.38
C VAL A 1018 -39.59 23.42 -10.66
N ALA A 1019 -38.30 23.08 -10.64
CA ALA A 1019 -37.40 23.27 -11.80
C ALA A 1019 -37.79 22.39 -13.00
N THR A 1020 -38.39 21.22 -12.76
CA THR A 1020 -38.76 20.27 -13.81
C THR A 1020 -40.24 20.28 -14.17
N MET A 1021 -41.02 21.21 -13.60
CA MET A 1021 -42.45 21.31 -13.82
C MET A 1021 -42.76 21.57 -15.31
N GLY A 1022 -43.46 20.63 -15.96
CA GLY A 1022 -43.80 20.69 -17.38
C GLY A 1022 -42.75 20.12 -18.35
N ASN A 1023 -41.64 19.56 -17.85
CA ASN A 1023 -40.68 18.86 -18.70
C ASN A 1023 -41.08 17.39 -18.90
N ASN A 1024 -41.63 17.07 -20.08
CA ASN A 1024 -42.10 15.71 -20.42
C ASN A 1024 -40.95 14.67 -20.51
N ARG A 1025 -39.69 15.08 -20.44
CA ARG A 1025 -38.50 14.21 -20.46
C ARG A 1025 -38.01 13.84 -19.07
N VAL A 1026 -38.66 14.32 -18.02
CA VAL A 1026 -38.35 13.98 -16.63
C VAL A 1026 -39.43 13.05 -16.09
N VAL A 1027 -39.02 11.86 -15.66
CA VAL A 1027 -39.90 10.86 -15.05
C VAL A 1027 -39.54 10.73 -13.58
N TYR A 1028 -40.54 10.87 -12.72
CA TYR A 1028 -40.39 10.68 -11.27
C TYR A 1028 -41.11 9.40 -10.84
N LYS A 1029 -40.41 8.54 -10.10
CA LYS A 1029 -40.94 7.32 -9.47
C LYS A 1029 -40.64 7.34 -7.98
N GLU A 1030 -41.64 7.05 -7.16
CA GLU A 1030 -41.50 6.92 -5.72
C GLU A 1030 -41.82 5.48 -5.33
N GLU A 1031 -40.85 4.81 -4.71
CA GLU A 1031 -40.93 3.40 -4.33
C GLU A 1031 -40.85 3.28 -2.81
N GLY A 1032 -41.95 2.82 -2.20
CA GLY A 1032 -42.04 2.60 -0.77
C GLY A 1032 -41.44 1.26 -0.37
N VAL A 1033 -40.42 1.27 0.48
CA VAL A 1033 -39.71 0.08 0.95
C VAL A 1033 -39.81 -0.03 2.48
N ALA A 1034 -39.89 -1.26 3.00
CA ALA A 1034 -39.88 -1.51 4.44
C ALA A 1034 -38.45 -1.77 4.98
N GLU A 1035 -37.65 -2.52 4.20
CA GLU A 1035 -36.36 -3.07 4.62
C GLU A 1035 -35.37 -3.12 3.43
N GLY A 1036 -34.06 -3.22 3.66
CA GLY A 1036 -33.03 -3.22 2.61
C GLY A 1036 -33.24 -4.21 1.46
N SER A 1037 -33.87 -5.36 1.72
CA SER A 1037 -34.23 -6.33 0.67
C SER A 1037 -35.19 -5.76 -0.39
N GLY A 1038 -36.06 -4.83 -0.01
CA GLY A 1038 -36.92 -4.11 -0.95
C GLY A 1038 -36.14 -3.09 -1.78
N THR A 1039 -35.11 -2.45 -1.20
CA THR A 1039 -34.19 -1.56 -1.94
C THR A 1039 -33.48 -2.35 -3.03
N ILE A 1040 -32.98 -3.56 -2.73
CA ILE A 1040 -32.40 -4.46 -3.74
C ILE A 1040 -33.39 -4.75 -4.87
N ARG A 1041 -34.67 -5.02 -4.57
CA ARG A 1041 -35.69 -5.28 -5.61
C ARG A 1041 -35.90 -4.07 -6.51
N VAL A 1042 -35.89 -2.86 -5.96
CA VAL A 1042 -35.95 -1.62 -6.75
C VAL A 1042 -34.74 -1.54 -7.67
N LEU A 1043 -33.52 -1.78 -7.16
CA LEU A 1043 -32.30 -1.78 -7.97
C LEU A 1043 -32.32 -2.87 -9.06
N GLN A 1044 -32.82 -4.07 -8.75
CA GLN A 1044 -32.98 -5.16 -9.72
C GLN A 1044 -33.98 -4.84 -10.83
N SER A 1045 -35.00 -4.03 -10.55
CA SER A 1045 -35.95 -3.57 -11.57
C SER A 1045 -35.29 -2.73 -12.68
N LEU A 1046 -34.13 -2.13 -12.39
CA LEU A 1046 -33.38 -1.28 -13.31
C LEU A 1046 -32.58 -2.08 -14.35
N LYS A 1047 -32.43 -3.39 -14.15
CA LYS A 1047 -31.65 -4.28 -15.02
C LYS A 1047 -32.16 -4.34 -16.47
N ASN A 1048 -33.47 -4.17 -16.66
CA ASN A 1048 -34.13 -4.30 -17.97
C ASN A 1048 -34.36 -2.96 -18.66
N VAL A 1049 -33.88 -1.85 -18.09
CA VAL A 1049 -34.05 -0.51 -18.64
C VAL A 1049 -32.71 -0.04 -19.19
N ASP A 1050 -32.69 0.40 -20.44
CA ASP A 1050 -31.49 0.92 -21.09
C ASP A 1050 -31.19 2.35 -20.60
N TYR A 1051 -30.46 2.44 -19.48
CA TYR A 1051 -29.83 3.68 -19.01
C TYR A 1051 -28.39 3.79 -19.52
N ASP A 1052 -27.96 5.00 -19.86
CA ASP A 1052 -26.56 5.27 -20.25
C ASP A 1052 -25.72 5.68 -19.01
N LEU A 1053 -26.31 6.45 -18.09
CA LEU A 1053 -25.66 6.93 -16.86
C LEU A 1053 -26.57 6.77 -15.63
N MET A 1054 -26.01 6.27 -14.52
CA MET A 1054 -26.67 6.22 -13.22
C MET A 1054 -25.92 7.09 -12.20
N LEU A 1055 -26.64 7.98 -11.53
CA LEU A 1055 -26.16 8.90 -10.50
C LEU A 1055 -26.64 8.43 -9.13
N VAL A 1056 -25.70 8.23 -8.20
CA VAL A 1056 -25.99 7.79 -6.83
C VAL A 1056 -25.12 8.53 -5.83
N GLY A 1057 -25.61 8.82 -4.64
CA GLY A 1057 -24.76 9.29 -3.53
C GLY A 1057 -23.87 8.18 -2.99
N ARG A 1058 -22.74 8.53 -2.36
CA ARG A 1058 -21.81 7.58 -1.76
C ARG A 1058 -22.25 7.19 -0.34
N ARG A 1059 -22.58 8.18 0.49
CA ARG A 1059 -22.89 8.03 1.92
C ARG A 1059 -24.39 8.08 2.15
N HIS A 1060 -24.89 7.08 2.86
CA HIS A 1060 -26.28 6.96 3.30
C HIS A 1060 -26.32 6.57 4.77
N ASP A 1061 -27.46 6.77 5.44
CA ASP A 1061 -27.65 6.35 6.83
C ASP A 1061 -27.72 4.82 6.92
N ASN A 1062 -26.66 4.19 7.41
CA ASN A 1062 -26.56 2.75 7.58
C ASN A 1062 -27.51 2.20 8.65
N GLU A 1063 -27.96 3.03 9.60
CA GLU A 1063 -28.95 2.61 10.60
C GLU A 1063 -30.39 2.64 10.08
N SER A 1064 -30.60 3.21 8.88
CA SER A 1064 -31.92 3.29 8.29
C SER A 1064 -32.43 1.90 7.87
N PRO A 1065 -33.73 1.57 8.08
CA PRO A 1065 -34.28 0.26 7.72
C PRO A 1065 -34.10 -0.12 6.25
N ILE A 1066 -34.06 0.88 5.36
CA ILE A 1066 -33.91 0.71 3.91
C ILE A 1066 -32.46 0.45 3.48
N MET A 1067 -31.48 0.66 4.36
CA MET A 1067 -30.06 0.35 4.16
C MET A 1067 -29.58 -0.84 5.01
N PHE A 1068 -30.35 -1.23 6.03
CA PHE A 1068 -30.02 -2.32 6.94
C PHE A 1068 -29.74 -3.63 6.18
N GLY A 1069 -28.62 -4.28 6.50
CA GLY A 1069 -28.13 -5.50 5.85
C GLY A 1069 -27.50 -5.30 4.46
N LEU A 1070 -27.60 -4.11 3.84
CA LEU A 1070 -26.94 -3.83 2.55
C LEU A 1070 -25.46 -3.49 2.71
N ALA A 1071 -25.08 -2.91 3.85
CA ALA A 1071 -23.70 -2.56 4.16
C ALA A 1071 -22.76 -3.78 4.15
N GLU A 1072 -23.26 -4.94 4.60
CA GLU A 1072 -22.53 -6.23 4.61
C GLU A 1072 -22.17 -6.73 3.20
N TRP A 1073 -22.88 -6.24 2.17
CA TRP A 1073 -22.69 -6.63 0.78
C TRP A 1073 -21.70 -5.73 0.05
N SER A 1074 -21.21 -4.66 0.68
CA SER A 1074 -20.24 -3.75 0.08
C SER A 1074 -18.80 -4.23 0.33
N GLU A 1075 -18.06 -4.48 -0.75
CA GLU A 1075 -16.64 -4.83 -0.77
C GLU A 1075 -15.76 -3.60 -1.09
N ILE A 1076 -16.30 -2.62 -1.81
CA ILE A 1076 -15.57 -1.46 -2.31
C ILE A 1076 -16.02 -0.19 -1.58
N MET A 1077 -15.26 0.18 -0.55
CA MET A 1077 -15.54 1.38 0.27
C MET A 1077 -15.56 2.69 -0.53
N GLU A 1078 -14.81 2.79 -1.64
CA GLU A 1078 -14.77 3.98 -2.50
C GLU A 1078 -16.15 4.31 -3.10
N LEU A 1079 -16.90 3.30 -3.54
CA LEU A 1079 -18.16 3.46 -4.27
C LEU A 1079 -19.39 3.61 -3.36
N GLY A 1080 -19.25 3.35 -2.06
CA GLY A 1080 -20.38 3.29 -1.15
C GLY A 1080 -21.30 2.10 -1.45
N ILE A 1081 -22.27 1.86 -0.57
CA ILE A 1081 -23.09 0.63 -0.58
C ILE A 1081 -23.85 0.46 -1.91
N ILE A 1082 -24.56 1.51 -2.33
CA ILE A 1082 -25.40 1.46 -3.54
C ILE A 1082 -24.56 1.46 -4.80
N GLY A 1083 -23.51 2.28 -4.86
CA GLY A 1083 -22.60 2.33 -6.00
C GLY A 1083 -21.94 0.97 -6.23
N ASP A 1084 -21.46 0.33 -5.16
CA ASP A 1084 -20.86 -0.99 -5.21
C ASP A 1084 -21.85 -2.06 -5.74
N ILE A 1085 -23.07 -2.10 -5.18
CA ILE A 1085 -24.14 -3.01 -5.65
C ILE A 1085 -24.43 -2.84 -7.14
N LEU A 1086 -24.55 -1.60 -7.64
CA LEU A 1086 -24.79 -1.33 -9.07
C LEU A 1086 -23.61 -1.77 -9.96
N THR A 1087 -22.40 -1.65 -9.43
CA THR A 1087 -21.15 -2.02 -10.10
C THR A 1087 -20.73 -3.48 -9.86
N SER A 1088 -21.45 -4.23 -9.05
CA SER A 1088 -21.27 -5.67 -8.90
C SER A 1088 -21.59 -6.42 -10.21
N SER A 1089 -20.86 -7.52 -10.43
CA SER A 1089 -21.10 -8.43 -11.56
C SER A 1089 -22.47 -9.11 -11.50
N ASP A 1090 -23.06 -9.21 -10.31
CA ASP A 1090 -24.37 -9.85 -10.08
C ASP A 1090 -25.52 -9.05 -10.72
N PHE A 1091 -25.37 -7.73 -10.77
CA PHE A 1091 -26.44 -6.83 -11.23
C PHE A 1091 -26.47 -6.63 -12.75
N LYS A 1092 -25.44 -7.03 -13.52
CA LYS A 1092 -25.35 -6.95 -15.00
C LYS A 1092 -25.98 -5.69 -15.63
N ILE A 1093 -25.83 -4.53 -14.98
CA ILE A 1093 -26.31 -3.25 -15.50
C ILE A 1093 -25.32 -2.75 -16.56
N LYS A 1094 -25.80 -2.33 -17.73
CA LYS A 1094 -24.95 -1.86 -18.83
C LYS A 1094 -24.56 -0.38 -18.73
N ALA A 1095 -25.24 0.39 -17.88
CA ALA A 1095 -24.98 1.82 -17.67
C ALA A 1095 -23.65 2.07 -16.95
N SER A 1096 -23.01 3.20 -17.25
CA SER A 1096 -21.91 3.72 -16.44
C SER A 1096 -22.47 4.33 -15.15
N VAL A 1097 -21.73 4.20 -14.04
CA VAL A 1097 -22.19 4.64 -12.71
C VAL A 1097 -21.29 5.79 -12.24
N LEU A 1098 -21.88 6.91 -11.86
CA LEU A 1098 -21.19 8.03 -11.24
C LEU A 1098 -21.66 8.18 -9.79
N VAL A 1099 -20.79 7.79 -8.87
CA VAL A 1099 -21.01 7.87 -7.42
C VAL A 1099 -20.57 9.25 -6.95
N VAL A 1100 -21.47 10.04 -6.37
CA VAL A 1100 -21.21 11.41 -5.94
C VAL A 1100 -21.07 11.47 -4.43
N GLN A 1101 -20.05 12.18 -3.95
CA GLN A 1101 -19.85 12.53 -2.55
C GLN A 1101 -19.84 14.05 -2.41
N GLN A 1102 -20.68 14.58 -1.52
CA GLN A 1102 -20.61 15.96 -1.11
C GLN A 1102 -19.40 16.19 -0.19
N HIS A 1103 -18.81 17.38 -0.22
CA HIS A 1103 -17.73 17.73 0.70
C HIS A 1103 -18.21 17.62 2.17
N ALA A 1104 -17.46 16.91 3.01
CA ALA A 1104 -17.84 16.62 4.39
C ALA A 1104 -17.94 17.89 5.24
N SER A 1105 -18.97 17.97 6.08
CA SER A 1105 -19.14 19.10 7.00
C SER A 1105 -18.12 19.01 8.14
N VAL A 1106 -17.35 20.07 8.37
CA VAL A 1106 -16.44 20.17 9.54
C VAL A 1106 -17.20 20.11 10.87
N LEU A 1107 -18.53 20.29 10.85
CA LEU A 1107 -19.37 20.16 12.04
C LEU A 1107 -19.41 18.71 12.55
N GLU A 1108 -19.40 17.70 11.67
CA GLU A 1108 -19.35 16.28 12.08
C GLU A 1108 -17.98 15.90 12.67
N ALA A 1109 -16.89 16.45 12.12
CA ALA A 1109 -15.54 16.24 12.66
C ALA A 1109 -15.31 16.95 14.00
N MET A 1110 -15.95 18.11 14.22
CA MET A 1110 -15.88 18.83 15.50
C MET A 1110 -16.78 18.21 16.58
N LEU A 1111 -17.94 17.65 16.19
CA LEU A 1111 -18.86 16.96 17.11
C LEU A 1111 -18.32 15.61 17.62
N GLN A 1112 -17.28 15.05 16.96
CA GLN A 1112 -16.60 13.82 17.37
C GLN A 1112 -15.35 14.05 18.23
N SER A 1113 -14.97 15.29 18.51
CA SER A 1113 -13.90 15.61 19.47
C SER A 1113 -14.49 15.81 20.88
N PRO A 1114 -13.84 15.32 21.96
CA PRO A 1114 -14.34 15.57 23.31
C PRO A 1114 -14.28 17.08 23.57
N ILE A 1115 -15.44 17.66 23.86
CA ILE A 1115 -15.59 19.08 24.16
C ILE A 1115 -14.78 19.38 25.42
N ASP A 1116 -13.61 20.00 25.24
CA ASP A 1116 -12.92 20.69 26.32
C ASP A 1116 -13.81 21.83 26.80
N SER A 1117 -14.37 21.66 28.00
CA SER A 1117 -15.30 22.57 28.64
C SER A 1117 -14.59 23.82 29.17
N THR A 1118 -14.02 24.67 28.31
CA THR A 1118 -13.60 26.03 28.67
C THR A 1118 -13.63 26.96 27.44
N ALA A 1119 -14.81 27.35 26.98
CA ALA A 1119 -14.96 28.56 26.15
C ALA A 1119 -16.35 29.17 26.38
N GLU A 1120 -16.39 30.43 26.80
CA GLU A 1120 -17.61 31.21 27.09
C GLU A 1120 -18.45 31.47 25.82
N PRO A 1121 -19.79 31.57 25.94
CA PRO A 1121 -20.65 31.76 24.79
C PRO A 1121 -20.71 33.25 24.39
N VAL A 1122 -20.32 33.54 23.14
CA VAL A 1122 -20.61 34.82 22.50
C VAL A 1122 -22.03 34.76 21.93
N GLN A 1123 -22.94 35.53 22.51
CA GLN A 1123 -24.29 35.76 22.00
C GLN A 1123 -24.22 36.53 20.67
N SER A 1124 -24.74 35.94 19.58
CA SER A 1124 -25.12 36.68 18.38
C SER A 1124 -26.64 36.67 18.24
N SER A 1125 -27.23 37.85 18.45
CA SER A 1125 -28.65 38.17 18.30
C SER A 1125 -29.15 37.97 16.87
N LEU A 1126 -30.24 37.22 16.75
CA LEU A 1126 -31.13 37.19 15.59
C LEU A 1126 -31.83 38.55 15.45
N THR A 1127 -31.74 39.17 14.27
CA THR A 1127 -32.73 40.14 13.81
C THR A 1127 -33.11 39.79 12.38
N ASP A 1128 -34.38 39.42 12.23
CA ASP A 1128 -35.12 39.45 10.97
C ASP A 1128 -34.97 40.82 10.31
N ASP A 1129 -34.84 40.84 8.98
CA ASP A 1129 -35.57 41.82 8.18
C ASP A 1129 -35.65 41.38 6.71
N SER A 1130 -36.89 41.29 6.26
CA SER A 1130 -37.33 41.10 4.88
C SER A 1130 -37.85 42.42 4.34
N SER A 1131 -37.28 42.98 3.26
CA SER A 1131 -38.01 43.81 2.29
C SER A 1131 -37.11 44.35 1.17
N LEU A 1132 -37.49 43.99 -0.06
CA LEU A 1132 -37.74 44.86 -1.22
C LEU A 1132 -36.63 45.76 -1.85
N ASP A 1133 -36.57 45.61 -3.18
CA ASP A 1133 -36.40 46.62 -4.24
C ASP A 1133 -35.02 46.91 -4.87
N LEU A 1134 -34.89 46.39 -6.11
CA LEU A 1134 -34.76 47.15 -7.37
C LEU A 1134 -33.95 48.45 -7.37
N GLU A 1135 -32.80 48.45 -8.06
CA GLU A 1135 -32.57 49.16 -9.35
C GLU A 1135 -31.06 49.35 -9.69
N ARG A 1136 -30.75 49.03 -10.95
CA ARG A 1136 -29.88 49.73 -11.91
C ARG A 1136 -28.40 50.05 -11.63
N CYS A 1137 -27.62 49.57 -12.61
CA CYS A 1137 -26.64 50.30 -13.43
C CYS A 1137 -25.17 50.41 -12.96
N ASN A 1138 -24.32 49.78 -13.79
CA ASN A 1138 -23.15 50.36 -14.46
C ASN A 1138 -22.23 51.28 -13.64
N SER A 1139 -20.97 50.89 -13.48
CA SER A 1139 -19.90 51.33 -14.41
C SER A 1139 -18.49 50.98 -13.90
N SER A 1140 -17.66 50.74 -14.91
CA SER A 1140 -16.20 50.74 -15.03
C SER A 1140 -15.31 51.47 -13.99
N HIS A 1141 -14.05 50.99 -14.00
CA HIS A 1141 -12.78 51.70 -13.76
C HIS A 1141 -12.08 51.53 -12.40
N SER A 1142 -11.15 50.57 -12.41
CA SER A 1142 -9.69 50.78 -12.31
C SER A 1142 -9.12 51.79 -11.31
N THR A 1143 -8.13 51.24 -10.58
CA THR A 1143 -6.85 51.83 -10.14
C THR A 1143 -6.78 52.73 -8.91
N GLN A 1144 -5.74 52.41 -8.14
CA GLN A 1144 -4.88 53.28 -7.33
C GLN A 1144 -5.23 53.52 -5.85
N GLN A 1145 -4.46 52.79 -5.04
CA GLN A 1145 -3.43 53.32 -4.13
C GLN A 1145 -3.84 53.96 -2.80
N LEU A 1146 -3.12 53.44 -1.80
CA LEU A 1146 -2.48 54.12 -0.65
C LEU A 1146 -3.21 54.15 0.70
N LEU A 1147 -2.54 53.41 1.59
CA LEU A 1147 -2.02 53.85 2.89
C LEU A 1147 -2.94 53.88 4.12
N ALA A 1148 -2.40 53.15 5.10
CA ALA A 1148 -2.27 53.50 6.50
C ALA A 1148 -3.45 53.18 7.42
N ILE A 1149 -3.16 52.36 8.42
CA ILE A 1149 -3.07 52.72 9.86
C ILE A 1149 -3.03 51.38 10.61
N SER A 1150 -1.84 50.94 11.06
CA SER A 1150 -1.39 51.03 12.45
C SER A 1150 -2.24 50.21 13.45
N LYS A 1151 -1.80 48.99 13.77
CA LYS A 1151 -1.14 48.67 15.04
C LYS A 1151 -0.57 47.25 15.00
#